data_AF-A0A653Y6T1-F1
#
_entry.id   AF-A0A653Y6T1-F1
#
_cell.length_a   1.000
_cell.length_b   1.000
_cell.length_c   1.000
_cell.angle_alpha   90.00
_cell.angle_beta   90.00
_cell.angle_gamma   90.00
#
_symmetry.space_group_name_H-M   'P 1'
#
loop_
_entity.id
_entity.type
_entity.pdbx_description
1 polymer ?
#
loop_
_entity_poly.entity_id
_entity_poly.type
_entity_poly.pdbx_seq_one_letter_code
_entity_poly.pdbx_strand_id
1 'polypeptide(L)'
;MWTAKRFPFSSVHAVSFVLAAALAACGGSDTAPGSASMSNKSAAQVQAVVGTITMPGKRADYKIERVAGSVQLTHNVTAVVTRVGANSRVRFDDFTYAMDVDGNAGMAYRMYKAAFARTPDVRGLSYWIQVMDNGSSLNAIAQDFIKSSEYRQVYGINPSDTDVVSRYYRNVLGREGEPAGIQYWVGVLRNRQASLADVLAGFSESPENQEGVQALIGNGVAYREPGVNYIAVADAGPARTGVVGSAITLDGSNSLGRNENLGYSWTVTERPAGSSAPLLNANTAFPTITPDREGMYRLSLQIDDGATRSTATTYVSIAPPPLGFVPTDARYSRGLEKVITISTNPNALSIVDPFASSVRSVPLPAPVKNFSLSPNGKLAIVLYESVASLVDLESATLVKSFATGGKHTDAFLTDTGIAYFIGQTGGQWVTPSIVYFNARTGEDISKPVTGSFAFFYGTQYGIYAGLKNKVFLMSQGLSPADLNFFTIDPATNNVIDSGDSPYHGDYSMSTPLYLSETQDLLFTSTGNIFNTSNLRYAGALTLGSGESIVSLSNSFAKDETVVLAAKNDWYQSATTLPSRYQIFNSPLFFPGGSAELPVIEGKQTYGLKIWHSAAGRRVVLVQQGSATPQAAGIKYFVMGL
;
A
#
# COMPACT_ATOMS: atom_id res chain seq x y z
N MET A 1 -21.34 -5.91 73.31
CA MET A 1 -22.50 -5.15 72.79
C MET A 1 -22.01 -4.35 71.59
N TRP A 2 -22.40 -4.79 70.40
CA TRP A 2 -22.04 -4.20 69.11
C TRP A 2 -22.73 -2.85 68.91
N THR A 3 -22.04 -1.87 68.31
CA THR A 3 -22.63 -0.92 67.35
C THR A 3 -21.53 -0.28 66.51
N ALA A 4 -21.52 -0.62 65.22
CA ALA A 4 -20.68 -0.06 64.18
C ALA A 4 -21.26 1.27 63.68
N LYS A 5 -20.42 2.30 63.55
CA LYS A 5 -20.72 3.53 62.81
C LYS A 5 -20.41 3.32 61.33
N ARG A 6 -21.39 3.67 60.48
CA ARG A 6 -21.27 3.73 59.01
C ARG A 6 -20.41 4.94 58.59
N PHE A 7 -19.54 4.72 57.61
CA PHE A 7 -19.03 5.74 56.68
C PHE A 7 -19.19 5.20 55.24
N PRO A 8 -19.38 6.06 54.23
CA PRO A 8 -19.85 5.66 52.91
C PRO A 8 -18.73 5.10 52.03
N PHE A 9 -19.07 4.06 51.25
CA PHE A 9 -18.22 3.52 50.20
C PHE A 9 -18.17 4.47 49.00
N SER A 10 -16.98 4.90 48.61
CA SER A 10 -16.70 5.58 47.34
C SER A 10 -16.62 4.59 46.18
N SER A 11 -17.18 5.01 45.06
CA SER A 11 -17.30 4.36 43.75
C SER A 11 -15.96 3.88 43.15
N VAL A 12 -15.69 2.57 43.21
CA VAL A 12 -14.63 1.88 42.42
C VAL A 12 -15.22 0.76 41.53
N HIS A 13 -16.53 0.51 41.58
CA HIS A 13 -17.14 -0.66 40.94
C HIS A 13 -17.62 -0.46 39.49
N ALA A 14 -17.71 0.77 38.97
CA ALA A 14 -18.25 0.99 37.62
C ALA A 14 -17.24 0.70 36.49
N VAL A 15 -15.94 0.91 36.72
CA VAL A 15 -14.91 0.81 35.66
C VAL A 15 -14.61 -0.64 35.26
N SER A 16 -14.65 -1.58 36.22
CA SER A 16 -14.36 -3.01 35.94
C SER A 16 -15.45 -3.73 35.14
N PHE A 17 -16.71 -3.27 35.20
CA PHE A 17 -17.81 -3.88 34.45
C PHE A 17 -17.84 -3.49 32.97
N VAL A 18 -17.40 -2.26 32.63
CA VAL A 18 -17.36 -1.78 31.25
C VAL A 18 -16.25 -2.47 30.44
N LEU A 19 -15.09 -2.70 31.06
CA LEU A 19 -13.96 -3.35 30.39
C LEU A 19 -14.23 -4.83 30.08
N ALA A 20 -14.83 -5.58 31.01
CA ALA A 20 -15.19 -6.98 30.81
C ALA A 20 -16.31 -7.16 29.76
N ALA A 21 -17.23 -6.19 29.65
CA ALA A 21 -18.28 -6.19 28.65
C ALA A 21 -17.80 -5.79 27.24
N ALA A 22 -16.80 -4.90 27.15
CA ALA A 22 -16.18 -4.54 25.87
C ALA A 22 -15.56 -5.77 25.16
N LEU A 23 -14.95 -6.69 25.91
CA LEU A 23 -14.44 -7.95 25.36
C LEU A 23 -15.55 -8.83 24.75
N ALA A 24 -16.74 -8.86 25.35
CA ALA A 24 -17.86 -9.70 24.89
C ALA A 24 -18.68 -9.06 23.76
N ALA A 25 -18.77 -7.73 23.70
CA ALA A 25 -19.53 -6.99 22.69
C ALA A 25 -18.72 -6.61 21.44
N CYS A 26 -17.39 -6.61 21.53
CA CYS A 26 -16.49 -6.45 20.37
C CYS A 26 -16.04 -7.81 19.79
N GLY A 27 -16.05 -8.89 20.60
CA GLY A 27 -15.70 -10.24 20.15
C GLY A 27 -16.83 -10.94 19.41
N GLY A 28 -16.66 -11.20 18.11
CA GLY A 28 -17.56 -12.02 17.33
C GLY A 28 -17.45 -13.51 17.70
N SER A 29 -18.34 -14.01 18.55
CA SER A 29 -18.83 -15.40 18.50
C SER A 29 -19.98 -15.61 19.49
N ASP A 30 -21.07 -16.21 19.02
CA ASP A 30 -22.22 -16.67 19.81
C ASP A 30 -21.80 -17.70 20.88
N THR A 31 -21.51 -17.28 22.11
CA THR A 31 -21.71 -18.13 23.30
C THR A 31 -22.05 -17.29 24.53
N ALA A 32 -23.10 -17.70 25.24
CA ALA A 32 -23.58 -17.08 26.48
C ALA A 32 -22.50 -17.09 27.59
N PRO A 33 -22.50 -16.13 28.54
CA PRO A 33 -21.41 -15.98 29.49
C PRO A 33 -21.42 -17.09 30.55
N GLY A 34 -20.44 -17.99 30.45
CA GLY A 34 -19.98 -18.81 31.57
C GLY A 34 -19.09 -18.00 32.50
N SER A 35 -19.35 -18.08 33.80
CA SER A 35 -18.61 -17.41 34.87
C SER A 35 -17.12 -17.80 34.87
N ALA A 36 -16.27 -17.01 34.22
CA ALA A 36 -14.82 -17.11 34.38
C ALA A 36 -14.40 -16.27 35.60
N SER A 37 -13.84 -16.93 36.61
CA SER A 37 -13.24 -16.24 37.75
C SER A 37 -12.04 -15.44 37.27
N MET A 38 -12.15 -14.11 37.26
CA MET A 38 -11.00 -13.24 37.09
C MET A 38 -10.11 -13.36 38.33
N SER A 39 -8.91 -13.88 38.12
CA SER A 39 -7.81 -13.59 39.02
C SER A 39 -7.62 -12.08 39.05
N ASN A 40 -7.74 -11.49 40.23
CA ASN A 40 -7.36 -10.11 40.48
C ASN A 40 -5.87 -9.97 40.16
N LYS A 41 -5.52 -9.65 38.92
CA LYS A 41 -4.31 -8.87 38.66
C LYS A 41 -4.63 -7.48 39.17
N SER A 42 -4.35 -7.28 40.46
CA SER A 42 -4.21 -5.96 41.05
C SER A 42 -3.44 -5.09 40.07
N ALA A 43 -3.90 -3.86 39.89
CA ALA A 43 -3.17 -2.79 39.22
C ALA A 43 -1.69 -2.95 39.58
N ALA A 44 -0.88 -3.31 38.59
CA ALA A 44 0.55 -3.39 38.77
C ALA A 44 0.97 -2.05 39.34
N GLN A 45 1.47 -2.11 40.57
CA GLN A 45 1.99 -0.95 41.28
C GLN A 45 2.95 -0.22 40.34
N VAL A 46 2.77 1.10 40.27
CA VAL A 46 3.73 2.12 39.83
C VAL A 46 5.11 1.51 39.65
N GLN A 47 5.43 1.09 38.43
CA GLN A 47 6.78 0.65 38.12
C GLN A 47 7.58 1.94 37.95
N ALA A 48 8.53 2.13 38.86
CA ALA A 48 9.40 3.28 38.97
C ALA A 48 9.88 3.78 37.60
N VAL A 49 9.92 5.10 37.43
CA VAL A 49 10.52 5.79 36.28
C VAL A 49 11.91 5.20 36.04
N VAL A 50 12.02 4.27 35.09
CA VAL A 50 13.30 3.83 34.55
C VAL A 50 13.85 5.04 33.82
N GLY A 51 14.94 5.61 34.33
CA GLY A 51 15.48 6.87 33.82
C GLY A 51 15.65 6.85 32.30
N THR A 52 15.36 7.99 31.65
CA THR A 52 15.48 8.14 30.20
C THR A 52 16.89 7.79 29.73
N ILE A 53 17.00 6.82 28.83
CA ILE A 53 18.26 6.38 28.22
C ILE A 53 18.57 7.33 27.07
N THR A 54 19.77 7.89 26.98
CA THR A 54 20.15 8.78 25.86
C THR A 54 21.00 8.05 24.85
N MET A 55 20.66 8.19 23.57
CA MET A 55 21.40 7.67 22.41
C MET A 55 21.87 8.86 21.56
N PRO A 56 23.11 8.85 21.06
CA PRO A 56 23.62 9.95 20.23
C PRO A 56 22.95 9.94 18.85
N GLY A 57 22.80 11.12 18.23
CA GLY A 57 22.25 11.21 16.88
C GLY A 57 20.73 11.16 16.83
N LYS A 58 20.18 11.03 15.63
CA LYS A 58 18.72 11.05 15.38
C LYS A 58 18.14 9.68 15.56
N ARG A 59 16.84 9.59 15.85
CA ARG A 59 16.14 8.30 15.91
C ARG A 59 16.31 7.50 14.62
N ALA A 60 16.31 8.18 13.47
CA ALA A 60 16.40 7.54 12.15
C ALA A 60 17.77 6.86 11.90
N ASP A 61 18.78 7.16 12.71
CA ASP A 61 20.10 6.52 12.63
C ASP A 61 20.09 5.09 13.21
N TYR A 62 18.97 4.66 13.81
CA TYR A 62 18.82 3.38 14.49
C TYR A 62 17.67 2.54 13.97
N LYS A 63 17.95 1.27 13.69
CA LYS A 63 16.94 0.20 13.59
C LYS A 63 16.50 -0.19 15.00
N ILE A 64 15.18 -0.28 15.21
CA ILE A 64 14.57 -0.63 16.51
C ILE A 64 13.84 -1.97 16.35
N GLU A 65 14.22 -2.96 17.16
CA GLU A 65 13.65 -4.31 17.09
C GLU A 65 13.29 -4.81 18.48
N ARG A 66 12.03 -5.20 18.69
CA ARG A 66 11.63 -5.90 19.91
C ARG A 66 12.15 -7.32 19.91
N VAL A 67 12.69 -7.74 21.04
CA VAL A 67 13.06 -9.13 21.33
C VAL A 67 12.49 -9.52 22.69
N ALA A 68 12.51 -10.81 23.03
CA ALA A 68 11.94 -11.28 24.29
C ALA A 68 12.49 -10.49 25.49
N GLY A 69 11.61 -9.72 26.15
CA GLY A 69 11.93 -8.90 27.34
C GLY A 69 12.75 -7.63 27.12
N SER A 70 13.15 -7.28 25.89
CA SER A 70 13.98 -6.09 25.61
C SER A 70 13.77 -5.51 24.21
N VAL A 71 14.36 -4.35 23.96
CA VAL A 71 14.42 -3.75 22.62
C VAL A 71 15.87 -3.57 22.21
N GLN A 72 16.21 -3.95 20.99
CA GLN A 72 17.51 -3.72 20.36
C GLN A 72 17.48 -2.44 19.54
N LEU A 73 18.48 -1.59 19.76
CA LEU A 73 18.76 -0.39 18.99
C LEU A 73 20.07 -0.64 18.23
N THR A 74 19.98 -0.85 16.93
CA THR A 74 21.14 -1.10 16.06
C THR A 74 21.43 0.14 15.25
N HIS A 75 22.61 0.75 15.45
CA HIS A 75 23.00 1.91 14.66
C HIS A 75 23.26 1.49 13.20
N ASN A 76 22.60 2.15 12.25
CA ASN A 76 22.53 1.73 10.84
C ASN A 76 23.90 1.71 10.14
N VAL A 77 24.82 2.58 10.53
CA VAL A 77 26.18 2.66 9.94
C VAL A 77 27.21 1.80 10.68
N THR A 78 27.35 1.97 11.99
CA THR A 78 28.38 1.28 12.79
C THR A 78 28.00 -0.16 13.17
N ALA A 79 26.74 -0.55 12.96
CA ALA A 79 26.16 -1.82 13.39
C ALA A 79 26.25 -2.09 14.91
N VAL A 80 26.56 -1.07 15.72
CA VAL A 80 26.60 -1.18 17.18
C VAL A 80 25.19 -1.42 17.71
N VAL A 81 25.03 -2.46 18.52
CA VAL A 81 23.75 -2.86 19.13
C VAL A 81 23.71 -2.45 20.59
N THR A 82 22.69 -1.67 20.98
CA THR A 82 22.37 -1.36 22.37
C THR A 82 21.05 -2.01 22.76
N ARG A 83 21.02 -2.70 23.92
CA ARG A 83 19.79 -3.32 24.45
C ARG A 83 19.22 -2.49 25.58
N VAL A 84 17.92 -2.23 25.51
CA VAL A 84 17.15 -1.51 26.53
C VAL A 84 15.95 -2.32 26.98
N GLY A 85 15.38 -2.00 28.14
CA GLY A 85 14.18 -2.69 28.64
C GLY A 85 12.97 -2.47 27.72
N ALA A 86 12.04 -3.43 27.70
CA ALA A 86 10.88 -3.42 26.81
C ALA A 86 9.97 -2.18 26.90
N ASN A 87 9.98 -1.49 28.05
CA ASN A 87 9.16 -0.30 28.35
C ASN A 87 9.99 0.97 28.56
N SER A 88 11.21 1.01 28.01
CA SER A 88 12.13 2.14 28.22
C SER A 88 11.69 3.42 27.48
N ARG A 89 12.13 4.57 27.98
CA ARG A 89 12.13 5.84 27.23
C ARG A 89 13.54 6.10 26.72
N VAL A 90 13.69 6.25 25.40
CA VAL A 90 15.00 6.42 24.74
C VAL A 90 15.05 7.78 24.04
N ARG A 91 15.90 8.68 24.52
CA ARG A 91 16.09 10.03 23.98
C ARG A 91 17.15 10.04 22.89
N PHE A 92 16.79 10.62 21.75
CA PHE A 92 17.66 10.96 20.62
C PHE A 92 17.70 12.49 20.48
N ASP A 93 18.50 12.97 19.54
CA ASP A 93 18.63 14.40 19.26
C ASP A 93 17.32 15.03 18.75
N ASP A 94 16.45 14.27 18.09
CA ASP A 94 15.21 14.73 17.44
C ASP A 94 13.92 14.43 18.22
N PHE A 95 13.89 13.29 18.93
CA PHE A 95 12.74 12.80 19.70
C PHE A 95 13.15 11.95 20.90
N THR A 96 12.23 11.79 21.85
CA THR A 96 12.25 10.63 22.76
C THR A 96 11.28 9.58 22.25
N TYR A 97 11.74 8.33 22.22
CA TYR A 97 10.98 7.18 21.78
C TYR A 97 10.51 6.37 22.99
N ALA A 98 9.19 6.30 23.16
CA ALA A 98 8.52 5.62 24.26
C ALA A 98 8.19 4.18 23.87
N MET A 99 8.78 3.20 24.56
CA MET A 99 8.60 1.77 24.25
C MET A 99 7.49 1.10 25.07
N ASP A 100 6.86 1.81 26.01
CA ASP A 100 5.67 1.37 26.75
C ASP A 100 4.40 1.46 25.89
N VAL A 101 4.36 0.65 24.82
CA VAL A 101 3.22 0.56 23.89
C VAL A 101 1.97 -0.06 24.52
N ASP A 102 2.13 -0.74 25.64
CA ASP A 102 1.03 -1.21 26.50
C ASP A 102 0.78 -0.27 27.68
N GLY A 103 1.64 0.73 27.89
CA GLY A 103 1.56 1.72 28.96
C GLY A 103 0.98 3.06 28.50
N ASN A 104 1.31 4.12 29.23
CA ASN A 104 0.76 5.46 29.01
C ASN A 104 0.95 5.96 27.57
N ALA A 105 2.13 5.72 26.97
CA ALA A 105 2.40 6.16 25.60
C ALA A 105 1.49 5.48 24.58
N GLY A 106 1.31 4.17 24.69
CA GLY A 106 0.40 3.43 23.81
C GLY A 106 -1.06 3.79 24.03
N MET A 107 -1.48 3.94 25.28
CA MET A 107 -2.86 4.33 25.63
C MET A 107 -3.19 5.74 25.09
N ALA A 108 -2.29 6.70 25.23
CA ALA A 108 -2.47 8.05 24.66
C ALA A 108 -2.60 8.01 23.12
N TYR A 109 -1.76 7.21 22.45
CA TYR A 109 -1.82 7.05 21.00
C TYR A 109 -3.14 6.41 20.54
N ARG A 110 -3.55 5.31 21.19
CA ARG A 110 -4.81 4.62 20.90
C ARG A 110 -6.01 5.51 21.13
N MET A 111 -6.01 6.33 22.19
CA MET A 111 -7.09 7.29 22.46
C MET A 111 -7.23 8.33 21.34
N TYR A 112 -6.12 8.86 20.81
CA TYR A 112 -6.15 9.76 19.64
C TYR A 112 -6.76 9.10 18.40
N LYS A 113 -6.29 7.89 18.08
CA LYS A 113 -6.81 7.13 16.95
C LYS A 113 -8.30 6.83 17.13
N ALA A 114 -8.72 6.47 18.33
CA ALA A 114 -10.10 6.13 18.63
C ALA A 114 -11.02 7.37 18.54
N ALA A 115 -10.59 8.51 19.09
CA ALA A 115 -11.41 9.70 19.18
C ALA A 115 -11.42 10.56 17.91
N PHE A 116 -10.40 10.47 17.05
CA PHE A 116 -10.26 11.38 15.91
C PHE A 116 -10.03 10.66 14.58
N ALA A 117 -9.90 9.33 14.57
CA ALA A 117 -9.64 8.52 13.38
C ALA A 117 -8.35 8.91 12.61
N ARG A 118 -7.39 9.59 13.26
CA ARG A 118 -6.12 10.02 12.66
C ARG A 118 -4.92 9.66 13.52
N THR A 119 -3.74 9.68 12.91
CA THR A 119 -2.47 9.64 13.65
C THR A 119 -2.34 10.92 14.50
N PRO A 120 -1.96 10.80 15.79
CA PRO A 120 -1.71 11.97 16.61
C PRO A 120 -0.53 12.80 16.10
N ASP A 121 -0.62 14.12 16.22
CA ASP A 121 0.53 15.00 16.05
C ASP A 121 1.45 14.90 17.27
N VAL A 122 2.75 15.11 17.06
CA VAL A 122 3.76 14.93 18.13
C VAL A 122 3.51 15.88 19.30
N ARG A 123 3.07 17.12 19.07
CA ARG A 123 2.84 18.09 20.15
C ARG A 123 1.72 17.63 21.08
N GLY A 124 0.56 17.31 20.51
CA GLY A 124 -0.59 16.80 21.24
C GLY A 124 -0.26 15.51 21.97
N LEU A 125 0.36 14.55 21.29
CA LEU A 125 0.76 13.28 21.90
C LEU A 125 1.71 13.48 23.08
N SER A 126 2.72 14.34 22.92
CA SER A 126 3.68 14.65 23.98
C SER A 126 2.99 15.21 25.23
N TYR A 127 2.04 16.13 25.04
CA TYR A 127 1.24 16.68 26.13
C TYR A 127 0.46 15.59 26.86
N TRP A 128 -0.27 14.73 26.13
CA TRP A 128 -1.10 13.71 26.77
C TRP A 128 -0.29 12.58 27.43
N ILE A 129 0.84 12.19 26.84
CA ILE A 129 1.79 11.29 27.49
C ILE A 129 2.25 11.88 28.81
N GLN A 130 2.65 13.16 28.83
CA GLN A 130 3.08 13.83 30.05
C GLN A 130 1.95 13.90 31.10
N VAL A 131 0.74 14.21 30.68
CA VAL A 131 -0.45 14.27 31.56
C VAL A 131 -0.72 12.91 32.22
N MET A 132 -0.58 11.80 31.46
CA MET A 132 -0.70 10.44 32.00
C MET A 132 0.49 10.04 32.88
N ASP A 133 1.71 10.38 32.49
CA ASP A 133 2.92 10.11 33.26
C ASP A 133 2.90 10.84 34.62
N ASN A 134 2.18 11.97 34.70
CA ASN A 134 1.88 12.69 35.95
C ASN A 134 0.66 12.16 36.73
N GLY A 135 0.09 11.02 36.32
CA GLY A 135 -0.95 10.30 37.06
C GLY A 135 -2.40 10.51 36.60
N SER A 136 -2.64 11.19 35.48
CA SER A 136 -4.00 11.33 34.94
C SER A 136 -4.50 10.01 34.35
N SER A 137 -5.79 9.73 34.50
CA SER A 137 -6.40 8.52 33.96
C SER A 137 -6.77 8.67 32.48
N LEU A 138 -6.81 7.54 31.75
CA LEU A 138 -7.28 7.50 30.36
C LEU A 138 -8.69 8.07 30.19
N ASN A 139 -9.56 7.85 31.19
CA ASN A 139 -10.93 8.36 31.19
C ASN A 139 -10.97 9.89 31.25
N ALA A 140 -10.11 10.52 32.07
CA ALA A 140 -10.03 11.98 32.12
C ALA A 140 -9.66 12.56 30.74
N ILE A 141 -8.74 11.89 30.02
CA ILE A 141 -8.35 12.28 28.66
C ILE A 141 -9.52 12.09 27.67
N ALA A 142 -10.22 10.97 27.75
CA ALA A 142 -11.40 10.71 26.92
C ALA A 142 -12.48 11.80 27.13
N GLN A 143 -12.68 12.25 28.37
CA GLN A 143 -13.61 13.35 28.67
C GLN A 143 -13.19 14.67 28.03
N ASP A 144 -11.90 14.98 28.01
CA ASP A 144 -11.38 16.19 27.39
C ASP A 144 -11.47 16.13 25.86
N PHE A 145 -11.21 14.95 25.27
CA PHE A 145 -11.31 14.74 23.83
C PHE A 145 -12.75 14.92 23.36
N ILE A 146 -13.72 14.34 24.06
CA ILE A 146 -15.15 14.48 23.72
C ILE A 146 -15.62 15.95 23.77
N LYS A 147 -15.01 16.78 24.63
CA LYS A 147 -15.32 18.22 24.74
C LYS A 147 -14.64 19.07 23.66
N SER A 148 -13.66 18.52 22.96
CA SER A 148 -12.88 19.25 21.94
C SER A 148 -13.74 19.62 20.73
N SER A 149 -13.34 20.68 20.03
CA SER A 149 -13.93 21.05 18.74
C SER A 149 -13.72 19.97 17.67
N GLU A 150 -12.57 19.30 17.71
CA GLU A 150 -12.22 18.24 16.76
C GLU A 150 -13.17 17.03 16.89
N TYR A 151 -13.46 16.59 18.11
CA TYR A 151 -14.42 15.50 18.32
C TYR A 151 -15.82 15.87 17.77
N ARG A 152 -16.27 17.11 17.97
CA ARG A 152 -17.54 17.58 17.39
C ARG A 152 -17.52 17.62 15.86
N GLN A 153 -16.37 17.84 15.23
CA GLN A 153 -16.25 17.75 13.77
C GLN A 153 -16.35 16.31 13.28
N VAL A 154 -15.73 15.36 14.00
CA VAL A 154 -15.73 13.94 13.63
C VAL A 154 -17.08 13.27 13.90
N TYR A 155 -17.76 13.61 14.99
CA TYR A 155 -19.00 12.93 15.43
C TYR A 155 -20.27 13.77 15.25
N GLY A 156 -20.16 15.07 14.98
CA GLY A 156 -21.28 16.00 14.84
C GLY A 156 -21.58 16.79 16.11
N ILE A 157 -22.46 17.79 15.98
CA ILE A 157 -22.97 18.58 17.11
C ILE A 157 -24.19 17.85 17.69
N ASN A 158 -24.12 17.42 18.94
CA ASN A 158 -25.16 16.66 19.65
C ASN A 158 -25.63 15.40 18.90
N PRO A 159 -24.72 14.49 18.51
CA PRO A 159 -25.09 13.24 17.85
C PRO A 159 -25.93 12.35 18.77
N SER A 160 -26.77 11.50 18.19
CA SER A 160 -27.47 10.47 18.96
C SER A 160 -26.49 9.40 19.44
N ASP A 161 -26.80 8.72 20.56
CA ASP A 161 -25.98 7.61 21.06
C ASP A 161 -25.74 6.55 19.98
N THR A 162 -26.77 6.24 19.17
CA THR A 162 -26.69 5.28 18.08
C THR A 162 -25.68 5.72 17.02
N ASP A 163 -25.69 7.00 16.65
CA ASP A 163 -24.75 7.53 15.64
C ASP A 163 -23.32 7.48 16.14
N VAL A 164 -23.08 7.84 17.40
CA VAL A 164 -21.73 7.85 17.98
C VAL A 164 -21.18 6.43 18.07
N VAL A 165 -21.95 5.49 18.61
CA VAL A 165 -21.52 4.08 18.74
C VAL A 165 -21.24 3.48 17.36
N SER A 166 -22.10 3.72 16.37
CA SER A 166 -21.88 3.23 15.00
C SER A 166 -20.59 3.80 14.40
N ARG A 167 -20.27 5.08 14.68
CA ARG A 167 -19.01 5.68 14.27
C ARG A 167 -17.81 5.14 15.05
N TYR A 168 -17.95 4.73 16.32
CA TYR A 168 -16.85 4.07 17.03
C TYR A 168 -16.46 2.74 16.40
N TYR A 169 -17.42 1.90 16.01
CA TYR A 169 -17.11 0.68 15.25
C TYR A 169 -16.31 0.99 13.97
N ARG A 170 -16.78 1.95 13.16
CA ARG A 170 -16.09 2.33 11.92
C ARG A 170 -14.71 2.94 12.15
N ASN A 171 -14.62 3.93 13.04
CA ASN A 171 -13.43 4.76 13.19
C ASN A 171 -12.35 4.09 14.04
N VAL A 172 -12.75 3.32 15.05
CA VAL A 172 -11.82 2.65 15.98
C VAL A 172 -11.50 1.25 15.47
N LEU A 173 -12.51 0.48 15.07
CA LEU A 173 -12.35 -0.95 14.73
C LEU A 173 -12.28 -1.20 13.22
N GLY A 174 -12.52 -0.20 12.38
CA GLY A 174 -12.42 -0.33 10.92
C GLY A 174 -13.53 -1.16 10.28
N ARG A 175 -14.64 -1.41 11.00
CA ARG A 175 -15.77 -2.22 10.53
C ARG A 175 -17.12 -1.64 10.94
N GLU A 176 -18.19 -2.10 10.29
CA GLU A 176 -19.54 -1.78 10.76
C GLU A 176 -19.86 -2.53 12.05
N GLY A 177 -20.60 -1.88 12.94
CA GLY A 177 -21.07 -2.51 14.16
C GLY A 177 -22.27 -3.41 13.90
N GLU A 178 -22.29 -4.57 14.53
CA GLU A 178 -23.42 -5.47 14.49
C GLU A 178 -24.63 -4.86 15.21
N PRO A 179 -25.88 -5.07 14.74
CA PRO A 179 -27.06 -4.47 15.37
C PRO A 179 -27.18 -4.74 16.87
N ALA A 180 -26.85 -5.95 17.32
CA ALA A 180 -26.87 -6.32 18.74
C ALA A 180 -25.78 -5.58 19.55
N GLY A 181 -24.57 -5.44 19.00
CA GLY A 181 -23.47 -4.72 19.64
C GLY A 181 -23.78 -3.23 19.78
N ILE A 182 -24.31 -2.61 18.73
CA ILE A 182 -24.75 -1.21 18.77
C ILE A 182 -25.85 -1.02 19.82
N GLN A 183 -26.88 -1.87 19.83
CA GLN A 183 -27.97 -1.80 20.81
C GLN A 183 -27.47 -1.95 22.25
N TYR A 184 -26.51 -2.84 22.49
CA TYR A 184 -25.89 -3.01 23.80
C TYR A 184 -25.26 -1.71 24.30
N TRP A 185 -24.35 -1.12 23.53
CA TRP A 185 -23.65 0.12 23.91
C TRP A 185 -24.59 1.31 24.05
N VAL A 186 -25.59 1.41 23.18
CA VAL A 186 -26.64 2.42 23.28
C VAL A 186 -27.45 2.22 24.58
N GLY A 187 -27.74 0.97 24.96
CA GLY A 187 -28.37 0.65 26.24
C GLY A 187 -27.53 1.08 27.44
N VAL A 188 -26.21 0.85 27.40
CA VAL A 188 -25.25 1.28 28.44
C VAL A 188 -25.30 2.80 28.63
N LEU A 189 -25.29 3.57 27.55
CA LEU A 189 -25.37 5.03 27.57
C LEU A 189 -26.73 5.53 28.08
N ARG A 190 -27.83 5.01 27.52
CA ARG A 190 -29.21 5.41 27.89
C ARG A 190 -29.53 5.11 29.35
N ASN A 191 -29.08 3.96 29.85
CA ASN A 191 -29.29 3.56 31.24
C ASN A 191 -28.27 4.19 32.21
N ARG A 192 -27.38 5.07 31.72
CA ARG A 192 -26.33 5.76 32.49
C ARG A 192 -25.42 4.79 33.26
N GLN A 193 -25.19 3.61 32.70
CA GLN A 193 -24.28 2.60 33.27
C GLN A 193 -22.82 2.98 33.01
N ALA A 194 -22.56 3.73 31.94
CA ALA A 194 -21.27 4.33 31.63
C ALA A 194 -21.47 5.68 30.94
N SER A 195 -20.51 6.58 31.07
CA SER A 195 -20.47 7.82 30.29
C SER A 195 -19.97 7.56 28.87
N LEU A 196 -20.15 8.52 27.97
CA LEU A 196 -19.60 8.41 26.62
C LEU A 196 -18.06 8.31 26.61
N ALA A 197 -17.40 8.92 27.60
CA ALA A 197 -15.95 8.82 27.78
C ALA A 197 -15.52 7.42 28.21
N ASP A 198 -16.31 6.76 29.07
CA ASP A 198 -16.06 5.36 29.46
C ASP A 198 -16.17 4.43 28.24
N VAL A 199 -17.19 4.64 27.41
CA VAL A 199 -17.38 3.85 26.17
C VAL A 199 -16.22 4.08 25.20
N LEU A 200 -15.82 5.34 24.97
CA LEU A 200 -14.68 5.66 24.11
C LEU A 200 -13.38 5.00 24.60
N ALA A 201 -13.10 5.08 25.91
CA ALA A 201 -11.94 4.42 26.51
C ALA A 201 -12.02 2.90 26.37
N GLY A 202 -13.21 2.31 26.50
CA GLY A 202 -13.44 0.89 26.27
C GLY A 202 -13.15 0.44 24.83
N PHE A 203 -13.59 1.22 23.83
CA PHE A 203 -13.25 0.95 22.43
C PHE A 203 -11.75 1.13 22.17
N SER A 204 -11.14 2.20 22.69
CA SER A 204 -9.70 2.49 22.57
C SER A 204 -8.83 1.34 23.10
N GLU A 205 -9.20 0.74 24.23
CA GLU A 205 -8.42 -0.34 24.87
C GLU A 205 -9.01 -1.74 24.64
N SER A 206 -9.90 -1.87 23.66
CA SER A 206 -10.37 -3.19 23.23
C SER A 206 -9.21 -4.00 22.63
N PRO A 207 -9.17 -5.33 22.81
CA PRO A 207 -8.14 -6.17 22.20
C PRO A 207 -8.05 -5.99 20.69
N GLU A 208 -9.20 -5.84 20.02
CA GLU A 208 -9.29 -5.61 18.57
C GLU A 208 -8.59 -4.31 18.16
N ASN A 209 -8.81 -3.20 18.88
CA ASN A 209 -8.12 -1.94 18.58
C ASN A 209 -6.63 -2.00 18.94
N GLN A 210 -6.26 -2.66 20.05
CA GLN A 210 -4.85 -2.84 20.41
C GLN A 210 -4.11 -3.61 19.32
N GLU A 211 -4.68 -4.71 18.81
CA GLU A 211 -4.12 -5.48 17.70
C GLU A 211 -4.04 -4.65 16.42
N GLY A 212 -5.12 -3.94 16.06
CA GLY A 212 -5.16 -3.08 14.87
C GLY A 212 -4.16 -1.92 14.89
N VAL A 213 -3.85 -1.38 16.08
CA VAL A 213 -2.87 -0.29 16.26
C VAL A 213 -1.44 -0.82 16.45
N GLN A 214 -1.26 -2.10 16.79
CA GLN A 214 0.06 -2.67 17.08
C GLN A 214 1.04 -2.56 15.90
N ALA A 215 0.56 -2.67 14.67
CA ALA A 215 1.40 -2.46 13.49
C ALA A 215 1.94 -1.02 13.38
N LEU A 216 1.26 -0.03 13.97
CA LEU A 216 1.65 1.38 13.93
C LEU A 216 2.65 1.74 15.04
N ILE A 217 2.40 1.26 16.26
CA ILE A 217 3.18 1.65 17.44
C ILE A 217 4.08 0.54 17.95
N GLY A 218 4.11 -0.64 17.32
CA GLY A 218 4.71 -1.85 17.85
C GLY A 218 6.15 -1.68 18.32
N ASN A 219 6.95 -0.80 17.71
CA ASN A 219 8.34 -0.55 18.14
C ASN A 219 8.49 0.60 19.16
N GLY A 220 7.44 1.38 19.40
CA GLY A 220 7.40 2.53 20.27
C GLY A 220 6.78 3.76 19.60
N VAL A 221 6.65 4.83 20.38
CA VAL A 221 5.96 6.08 20.02
C VAL A 221 6.92 7.26 20.16
N ALA A 222 7.05 8.09 19.13
CA ALA A 222 7.86 9.31 19.21
C ALA A 222 7.10 10.45 19.92
N TYR A 223 7.77 11.10 20.87
CA TYR A 223 7.28 12.29 21.56
C TYR A 223 8.44 13.22 21.93
N ARG A 224 8.14 14.42 22.43
CA ARG A 224 9.13 15.37 22.95
C ARG A 224 8.88 15.63 24.43
N GLU A 225 9.91 15.43 25.23
CA GLU A 225 9.87 15.73 26.66
C GLU A 225 9.93 17.25 26.89
N PRO A 226 9.14 17.78 27.83
CA PRO A 226 9.23 19.18 28.22
C PRO A 226 10.62 19.54 28.76
N GLY A 227 11.13 20.70 28.36
CA GLY A 227 12.42 21.21 28.83
C GLY A 227 13.66 20.57 28.19
N VAL A 228 13.48 19.65 27.23
CA VAL A 228 14.59 19.05 26.47
C VAL A 228 14.80 19.79 25.15
N ASN A 229 16.06 20.07 24.83
CA ASN A 229 16.46 20.77 23.61
C ASN A 229 16.64 19.78 22.44
N TYR A 230 15.57 19.46 21.73
CA TYR A 230 15.63 18.66 20.51
C TYR A 230 16.02 19.51 19.29
N ILE A 231 16.66 18.90 18.29
CA ILE A 231 16.92 19.54 16.99
C ILE A 231 15.62 19.78 16.21
N ALA A 232 15.69 20.67 15.21
CA ALA A 232 14.58 20.92 14.31
C ALA A 232 14.23 19.67 13.46
N VAL A 233 12.93 19.40 13.31
CA VAL A 233 12.37 18.35 12.44
C VAL A 233 11.32 18.98 11.55
N ALA A 234 11.67 19.15 10.27
CA ALA A 234 10.74 19.61 9.26
C ALA A 234 9.69 18.53 8.97
N ASP A 235 8.45 18.95 8.83
CA ASP A 235 7.35 18.16 8.29
C ASP A 235 6.70 18.98 7.18
N ALA A 236 6.77 18.47 5.94
CA ALA A 236 6.21 19.14 4.77
C ALA A 236 4.74 18.73 4.49
N GLY A 237 4.14 17.95 5.39
CA GLY A 237 2.79 17.42 5.24
C GLY A 237 2.69 16.31 4.18
N PRO A 238 1.51 15.68 4.07
CA PRO A 238 1.26 14.63 3.10
C PRO A 238 1.29 15.17 1.66
N ALA A 239 1.53 14.28 0.70
CA ALA A 239 1.34 14.60 -0.70
C ALA A 239 -0.11 15.04 -0.99
N ARG A 240 -0.28 15.91 -1.98
CA ARG A 240 -1.59 16.47 -2.37
C ARG A 240 -1.88 16.17 -3.83
N THR A 241 -3.16 16.04 -4.17
CA THR A 241 -3.61 15.94 -5.57
C THR A 241 -4.48 17.14 -5.93
N GLY A 242 -4.55 17.46 -7.22
CA GLY A 242 -5.43 18.51 -7.71
C GLY A 242 -5.52 18.56 -9.24
N VAL A 243 -6.06 19.67 -9.73
CA VAL A 243 -6.20 19.96 -11.17
C VAL A 243 -5.47 21.25 -11.52
N VAL A 244 -5.09 21.39 -12.79
CA VAL A 244 -4.43 22.59 -13.30
C VAL A 244 -5.27 23.84 -13.00
N GLY A 245 -4.61 24.91 -12.58
CA GLY A 245 -5.20 26.21 -12.28
C GLY A 245 -5.88 26.32 -10.90
N SER A 246 -6.00 25.22 -10.15
CA SER A 246 -6.57 25.26 -8.80
C SER A 246 -5.50 25.47 -7.74
N ALA A 247 -5.74 26.39 -6.81
CA ALA A 247 -4.85 26.65 -5.70
C ALA A 247 -4.81 25.46 -4.73
N ILE A 248 -3.60 25.02 -4.36
CA ILE A 248 -3.36 23.92 -3.42
C ILE A 248 -2.50 24.46 -2.29
N THR A 249 -3.07 24.47 -1.08
CA THR A 249 -2.36 24.83 0.15
C THR A 249 -1.67 23.59 0.73
N LEU A 250 -0.39 23.74 1.05
CA LEU A 250 0.39 22.74 1.79
C LEU A 250 0.38 23.08 3.29
N ASP A 251 0.76 22.10 4.11
CA ASP A 251 0.72 22.24 5.56
C ASP A 251 2.03 21.74 6.18
N GLY A 252 2.85 22.70 6.61
CA GLY A 252 4.08 22.45 7.37
C GLY A 252 3.93 22.71 8.86
N SER A 253 2.72 22.91 9.38
CA SER A 253 2.47 23.29 10.77
C SER A 253 2.90 22.23 11.79
N ASN A 254 2.98 20.96 11.37
CA ASN A 254 3.50 19.85 12.18
C ASN A 254 5.02 19.86 12.37
N SER A 255 5.75 20.76 11.68
CA SER A 255 7.18 20.97 11.90
C SER A 255 7.49 21.33 13.35
N LEU A 256 8.61 20.82 13.87
CA LEU A 256 8.99 20.96 15.29
C LEU A 256 10.38 21.59 15.42
N GLY A 257 10.56 22.52 16.35
CA GLY A 257 11.87 23.04 16.76
C GLY A 257 11.97 23.12 18.29
N ARG A 258 13.02 23.76 18.80
CA ARG A 258 13.17 24.01 20.25
C ARG A 258 12.11 24.94 20.83
N ASN A 259 11.62 25.85 20.00
CA ASN A 259 10.58 26.80 20.36
C ASN A 259 9.48 26.77 19.28
N GLU A 260 8.38 27.47 19.56
CA GLU A 260 7.24 27.54 18.65
C GLU A 260 7.46 28.50 17.46
N ASN A 261 8.51 29.33 17.51
CA ASN A 261 8.83 30.29 16.47
C ASN A 261 9.77 29.67 15.43
N LEU A 262 9.20 29.12 14.36
CA LEU A 262 9.94 28.54 13.26
C LEU A 262 10.00 29.49 12.07
N GLY A 263 11.19 29.69 11.50
CA GLY A 263 11.34 30.24 10.16
C GLY A 263 11.03 29.17 9.12
N TYR A 264 10.12 29.43 8.20
CA TYR A 264 9.77 28.53 7.10
C TYR A 264 10.38 29.03 5.79
N SER A 265 10.82 28.10 4.94
CA SER A 265 11.27 28.39 3.58
C SER A 265 10.92 27.24 2.65
N TRP A 266 9.92 27.44 1.80
CA TRP A 266 9.47 26.48 0.82
C TRP A 266 10.03 26.77 -0.56
N THR A 267 10.39 25.71 -1.29
CA THR A 267 10.91 25.80 -2.66
C THR A 267 10.29 24.72 -3.54
N VAL A 268 10.01 25.06 -4.80
CA VAL A 268 9.63 24.08 -5.83
C VAL A 268 10.93 23.55 -6.45
N THR A 269 11.36 22.37 -6.02
CA THR A 269 12.62 21.72 -6.44
C THR A 269 12.51 20.97 -7.76
N GLU A 270 11.30 20.53 -8.13
CA GLU A 270 11.02 19.90 -9.42
C GLU A 270 9.61 20.31 -9.87
N ARG A 271 9.43 20.50 -11.18
CA ARG A 271 8.14 20.83 -11.80
C ARG A 271 8.04 20.21 -13.20
N PRO A 272 6.83 20.03 -13.75
CA PRO A 272 6.63 19.59 -15.12
C PRO A 272 7.31 20.51 -16.14
N ALA A 273 7.74 19.96 -17.28
CA ALA A 273 8.38 20.75 -18.33
C ALA A 273 7.44 21.88 -18.83
N GLY A 274 7.97 23.10 -18.94
CA GLY A 274 7.19 24.28 -19.32
C GLY A 274 6.28 24.84 -18.23
N SER A 275 6.35 24.33 -17.00
CA SER A 275 5.69 24.92 -15.83
C SER A 275 6.47 26.11 -15.26
N SER A 276 5.72 27.12 -14.85
CA SER A 276 6.20 28.33 -14.17
C SER A 276 5.43 28.61 -12.86
N ALA A 277 4.67 27.63 -12.37
CA ALA A 277 3.78 27.76 -11.21
C ALA A 277 4.48 28.43 -10.01
N PRO A 278 3.97 29.60 -9.53
CA PRO A 278 4.55 30.28 -8.39
C PRO A 278 4.16 29.60 -7.08
N LEU A 279 4.99 29.82 -6.06
CA LEU A 279 4.68 29.46 -4.68
C LEU A 279 4.43 30.73 -3.86
N LEU A 280 3.19 30.93 -3.43
CA LEU A 280 2.79 32.05 -2.58
C LEU A 280 2.97 31.67 -1.11
N ASN A 281 3.23 32.67 -0.25
CA ASN A 281 3.43 32.49 1.19
C ASN A 281 4.50 31.43 1.53
N ALA A 282 5.54 31.33 0.69
CA ALA A 282 6.61 30.35 0.79
C ALA A 282 7.43 30.45 2.09
N ASN A 283 7.27 31.52 2.86
CA ASN A 283 7.90 31.74 4.15
C ASN A 283 6.97 31.46 5.36
N THR A 284 5.86 30.75 5.14
CA THR A 284 4.87 30.42 6.19
C THR A 284 4.69 28.90 6.33
N ALA A 285 3.98 28.48 7.37
CA ALA A 285 3.57 27.08 7.53
C ALA A 285 2.58 26.62 6.43
N PHE A 286 1.88 27.55 5.76
CA PHE A 286 0.81 27.24 4.80
C PHE A 286 1.05 27.91 3.44
N PRO A 287 2.07 27.49 2.67
CA PRO A 287 2.27 28.03 1.33
C PRO A 287 1.20 27.50 0.37
N THR A 288 0.97 28.24 -0.71
CA THR A 288 0.01 27.86 -1.74
C THR A 288 0.69 27.83 -3.10
N ILE A 289 0.53 26.71 -3.82
CA ILE A 289 0.93 26.59 -5.23
C ILE A 289 -0.32 26.57 -6.09
N THR A 290 -0.28 27.23 -7.25
CA THR A 290 -1.29 27.11 -8.30
C THR A 290 -0.64 26.46 -9.52
N PRO A 291 -0.75 25.14 -9.68
CA PRO A 291 -0.12 24.43 -10.78
C PRO A 291 -0.64 24.88 -12.14
N ASP A 292 0.24 25.15 -13.09
CA ASP A 292 -0.10 25.60 -14.45
C ASP A 292 0.04 24.48 -15.51
N ARG A 293 0.56 23.33 -15.09
CA ARG A 293 0.70 22.10 -15.87
C ARG A 293 0.33 20.88 -15.04
N GLU A 294 -0.18 19.87 -15.71
CA GLU A 294 -0.30 18.50 -15.23
C GLU A 294 1.05 17.91 -14.80
N GLY A 295 1.02 16.84 -14.01
CA GLY A 295 2.22 16.12 -13.58
C GLY A 295 2.62 16.43 -12.14
N MET A 296 3.85 16.06 -11.80
CA MET A 296 4.36 16.06 -10.43
C MET A 296 5.18 17.32 -10.14
N TYR A 297 4.89 17.95 -9.01
CA TYR A 297 5.68 19.02 -8.42
C TYR A 297 6.32 18.50 -7.13
N ARG A 298 7.65 18.63 -7.00
CA ARG A 298 8.38 18.27 -5.79
C ARG A 298 8.71 19.53 -5.02
N LEU A 299 8.17 19.67 -3.81
CA LEU A 299 8.40 20.82 -2.95
C LEU A 299 9.29 20.43 -1.77
N SER A 300 10.22 21.31 -1.40
CA SER A 300 11.03 21.17 -0.21
C SER A 300 10.69 22.26 0.78
N LEU A 301 10.40 21.86 2.02
CA LEU A 301 10.31 22.74 3.18
C LEU A 301 11.65 22.70 3.91
N GLN A 302 12.24 23.86 4.18
CA GLN A 302 13.25 24.04 5.20
C GLN A 302 12.65 24.79 6.39
N ILE A 303 12.91 24.31 7.61
CA ILE A 303 12.66 25.07 8.83
C ILE A 303 13.97 25.47 9.52
N ASP A 304 13.93 26.59 10.22
CA ASP A 304 15.01 27.10 11.09
C ASP A 304 14.39 27.47 12.45
N ASP A 305 14.88 26.86 13.53
CA ASP A 305 14.43 27.15 14.90
C ASP A 305 15.32 28.18 15.63
N GLY A 306 16.19 28.86 14.89
CA GLY A 306 17.18 29.82 15.37
C GLY A 306 18.53 29.19 15.73
N ALA A 307 18.64 27.86 15.71
CA ALA A 307 19.90 27.21 16.08
C ALA A 307 20.14 25.84 15.42
N THR A 308 19.13 25.21 14.84
CA THR A 308 19.25 24.08 13.91
C THR A 308 18.33 24.26 12.72
N ARG A 309 18.72 23.69 11.57
CA ARG A 309 17.90 23.65 10.36
C ARG A 309 17.53 22.23 10.01
N SER A 310 16.36 22.07 9.42
CA SER A 310 15.84 20.76 9.00
C SER A 310 15.08 20.90 7.69
N THR A 311 15.10 19.85 6.87
CA THR A 311 14.43 19.86 5.56
C THR A 311 13.54 18.64 5.39
N ALA A 312 12.35 18.87 4.86
CA ALA A 312 11.40 17.84 4.44
C ALA A 312 11.00 18.06 2.98
N THR A 313 10.40 17.03 2.37
CA THR A 313 9.90 17.09 0.99
C THR A 313 8.47 16.58 0.95
N THR A 314 7.63 17.24 0.16
CA THR A 314 6.29 16.76 -0.19
C THR A 314 6.07 16.88 -1.70
N TYR A 315 4.95 16.35 -2.17
CA TYR A 315 4.59 16.30 -3.57
C TYR A 315 3.19 16.85 -3.82
N VAL A 316 3.03 17.49 -4.99
CA VAL A 316 1.72 17.84 -5.54
C VAL A 316 1.57 17.15 -6.88
N SER A 317 0.59 16.27 -6.99
CA SER A 317 0.27 15.48 -8.18
C SER A 317 -0.94 16.07 -8.90
N ILE A 318 -0.73 16.58 -10.11
CA ILE A 318 -1.82 17.11 -10.93
C ILE A 318 -2.19 16.09 -11.97
N ALA A 319 -3.41 15.58 -11.86
CA ALA A 319 -3.92 14.57 -12.76
C ALA A 319 -3.95 15.12 -14.20
N PRO A 320 -3.48 14.34 -15.19
CA PRO A 320 -3.68 14.71 -16.59
C PRO A 320 -5.17 14.59 -16.97
N PRO A 321 -5.58 15.07 -18.16
CA PRO A 321 -6.90 14.80 -18.70
C PRO A 321 -7.19 13.29 -18.74
N PRO A 322 -8.48 12.89 -18.62
CA PRO A 322 -8.84 11.48 -18.77
C PRO A 322 -8.47 10.98 -20.16
N LEU A 323 -8.11 9.71 -20.26
CA LEU A 323 -7.88 9.05 -21.54
C LEU A 323 -9.14 9.16 -22.40
N GLY A 324 -8.97 9.53 -23.67
CA GLY A 324 -10.04 9.60 -24.67
C GLY A 324 -10.54 8.24 -25.16
N PHE A 325 -10.12 7.15 -24.53
CA PHE A 325 -10.45 5.77 -24.89
C PHE A 325 -10.49 4.89 -23.64
N VAL A 326 -11.10 3.71 -23.76
CA VAL A 326 -11.15 2.70 -22.70
C VAL A 326 -9.94 1.76 -22.84
N PRO A 327 -9.00 1.72 -21.89
CA PRO A 327 -7.90 0.78 -21.92
C PRO A 327 -8.40 -0.63 -21.56
N THR A 328 -8.20 -1.59 -22.45
CA THR A 328 -8.55 -3.01 -22.22
C THR A 328 -7.37 -3.79 -21.66
N ASP A 329 -6.15 -3.38 -21.96
CA ASP A 329 -4.94 -3.90 -21.33
C ASP A 329 -3.83 -2.83 -21.29
N ALA A 330 -2.87 -2.97 -20.38
CA ALA A 330 -1.75 -2.04 -20.24
C ALA A 330 -0.47 -2.70 -19.69
N ARG A 331 0.67 -2.20 -20.16
CA ARG A 331 2.02 -2.57 -19.71
C ARG A 331 2.86 -1.30 -19.58
N TYR A 332 3.87 -1.31 -18.73
CA TYR A 332 4.79 -0.18 -18.58
C TYR A 332 6.11 -0.45 -19.29
N SER A 333 6.50 0.46 -20.19
CA SER A 333 7.82 0.48 -20.79
C SER A 333 8.76 1.30 -19.90
N ARG A 334 9.66 0.62 -19.17
CA ARG A 334 10.72 1.29 -18.39
C ARG A 334 11.75 1.97 -19.28
N GLY A 335 12.03 1.43 -20.47
CA GLY A 335 12.99 2.03 -21.40
C GLY A 335 12.52 3.35 -22.01
N LEU A 336 11.20 3.55 -22.12
CA LEU A 336 10.61 4.80 -22.62
C LEU A 336 10.00 5.68 -21.52
N GLU A 337 9.85 5.14 -20.31
CA GLU A 337 9.06 5.72 -19.23
C GLU A 337 7.64 6.08 -19.71
N LYS A 338 6.96 5.11 -20.34
CA LYS A 338 5.60 5.25 -20.91
C LYS A 338 4.70 4.08 -20.53
N VAL A 339 3.42 4.34 -20.38
CA VAL A 339 2.39 3.30 -20.31
C VAL A 339 1.92 2.98 -21.72
N ILE A 340 2.00 1.71 -22.10
CA ILE A 340 1.52 1.19 -23.37
C ILE A 340 0.16 0.55 -23.11
N THR A 341 -0.88 1.03 -23.79
CA THR A 341 -2.27 0.57 -23.59
C THR A 341 -2.86 0.06 -24.88
N ILE A 342 -3.80 -0.88 -24.78
CA ILE A 342 -4.64 -1.33 -25.88
C ILE A 342 -6.06 -0.79 -25.68
N SER A 343 -6.73 -0.43 -26.77
CA SER A 343 -8.16 -0.10 -26.80
C SER A 343 -8.85 -0.74 -27.99
N THR A 344 -10.17 -0.93 -27.89
CA THR A 344 -11.01 -1.46 -28.99
C THR A 344 -11.77 -0.37 -29.74
N ASN A 345 -11.97 0.80 -29.12
CA ASN A 345 -12.60 1.97 -29.73
C ASN A 345 -11.83 3.26 -29.37
N PRO A 346 -10.94 3.76 -30.24
CA PRO A 346 -10.50 3.13 -31.50
C PRO A 346 -9.68 1.85 -31.24
N ASN A 347 -9.62 0.95 -32.21
CA ASN A 347 -8.76 -0.24 -32.13
C ASN A 347 -7.29 0.14 -32.34
N ALA A 348 -6.57 0.35 -31.24
CA ALA A 348 -5.25 0.94 -31.28
C ALA A 348 -4.36 0.50 -30.11
N LEU A 349 -3.05 0.58 -30.33
CA LEU A 349 -2.04 0.64 -29.28
C LEU A 349 -1.72 2.11 -29.03
N SER A 350 -1.84 2.56 -27.79
CA SER A 350 -1.52 3.94 -27.38
C SER A 350 -0.30 3.96 -26.45
N ILE A 351 0.58 4.92 -26.69
CA ILE A 351 1.79 5.22 -25.92
C ILE A 351 1.48 6.49 -25.11
N VAL A 352 1.23 6.31 -23.82
CA VAL A 352 0.78 7.35 -22.89
C VAL A 352 1.93 7.79 -22.01
N ASP A 353 2.19 9.09 -21.97
CA ASP A 353 3.15 9.68 -21.04
C ASP A 353 2.49 9.92 -19.66
N PRO A 354 2.91 9.21 -18.60
CA PRO A 354 2.37 9.40 -17.26
C PRO A 354 2.75 10.73 -16.61
N PHE A 355 3.65 11.51 -17.23
CA PHE A 355 4.18 12.76 -16.69
C PHE A 355 3.94 13.99 -17.58
N ALA A 356 3.43 13.83 -18.81
CA ALA A 356 3.35 14.93 -19.79
C ALA A 356 2.06 15.01 -20.64
N SER A 357 0.95 14.38 -20.23
CA SER A 357 -0.35 14.26 -20.96
C SER A 357 -0.31 13.84 -22.43
N SER A 358 0.86 13.58 -23.01
CA SER A 358 0.98 13.27 -24.42
C SER A 358 0.58 11.83 -24.68
N VAL A 359 -0.23 11.63 -25.72
CA VAL A 359 -0.63 10.31 -26.21
C VAL A 359 -0.29 10.22 -27.69
N ARG A 360 0.43 9.17 -28.07
CA ARG A 360 0.61 8.76 -29.48
C ARG A 360 -0.08 7.42 -29.68
N SER A 361 -0.67 7.18 -30.84
CA SER A 361 -1.39 5.94 -31.10
C SER A 361 -0.98 5.31 -32.42
N VAL A 362 -0.97 3.99 -32.44
CA VAL A 362 -0.73 3.14 -33.61
C VAL A 362 -2.03 2.37 -33.88
N PRO A 363 -2.71 2.63 -35.01
CA PRO A 363 -3.88 1.85 -35.41
C PRO A 363 -3.54 0.37 -35.55
N LEU A 364 -4.39 -0.50 -35.04
CA LEU A 364 -4.19 -1.96 -35.11
C LEU A 364 -5.17 -2.60 -36.10
N PRO A 365 -4.73 -3.60 -36.88
CA PRO A 365 -5.53 -4.23 -37.94
C PRO A 365 -6.73 -5.05 -37.44
N ALA A 366 -6.72 -5.52 -36.20
CA ALA A 366 -7.75 -6.39 -35.65
C ALA A 366 -7.84 -6.27 -34.11
N PRO A 367 -8.94 -6.73 -33.49
CA PRO A 367 -9.05 -6.80 -32.03
C PRO A 367 -7.90 -7.58 -31.41
N VAL A 368 -7.25 -6.98 -30.41
CA VAL A 368 -6.09 -7.56 -29.74
C VAL A 368 -6.53 -8.65 -28.77
N LYS A 369 -5.83 -9.78 -28.83
CA LYS A 369 -5.96 -10.90 -27.91
C LYS A 369 -5.01 -10.76 -26.72
N ASN A 370 -3.75 -10.44 -27.00
CA ASN A 370 -2.73 -10.20 -25.98
C ASN A 370 -1.59 -9.34 -26.58
N PHE A 371 -0.76 -8.74 -25.74
CA PHE A 371 0.47 -8.09 -26.18
C PHE A 371 1.55 -8.14 -25.10
N SER A 372 2.81 -8.13 -25.55
CA SER A 372 3.97 -8.03 -24.67
C SER A 372 4.98 -7.03 -25.20
N LEU A 373 5.82 -6.55 -24.28
CA LEU A 373 6.91 -5.63 -24.58
C LEU A 373 8.23 -6.40 -24.62
N SER A 374 9.16 -5.96 -25.47
CA SER A 374 10.55 -6.42 -25.38
C SER A 374 11.17 -5.99 -24.03
N PRO A 375 12.18 -6.70 -23.50
CA PRO A 375 12.84 -6.34 -22.24
C PRO A 375 13.30 -4.88 -22.12
N ASN A 376 13.81 -4.29 -23.19
CA ASN A 376 14.19 -2.87 -23.24
C ASN A 376 12.99 -1.91 -23.38
N GLY A 377 11.77 -2.43 -23.56
CA GLY A 377 10.53 -1.67 -23.66
C GLY A 377 10.36 -0.86 -24.95
N LYS A 378 11.19 -1.07 -25.98
CA LYS A 378 11.16 -0.30 -27.24
C LYS A 378 10.30 -0.93 -28.32
N LEU A 379 10.03 -2.23 -28.23
CA LEU A 379 9.18 -2.95 -29.18
C LEU A 379 7.98 -3.57 -28.45
N ALA A 380 6.89 -3.76 -29.19
CA ALA A 380 5.77 -4.57 -28.75
C ALA A 380 5.42 -5.62 -29.81
N ILE A 381 5.09 -6.84 -29.37
CA ILE A 381 4.40 -7.83 -30.20
C ILE A 381 2.93 -7.83 -29.80
N VAL A 382 2.06 -7.57 -30.76
CA VAL A 382 0.61 -7.51 -30.57
C VAL A 382 -0.01 -8.73 -31.24
N LEU A 383 -0.60 -9.61 -30.45
CA LEU A 383 -1.21 -10.86 -30.91
C LEU A 383 -2.71 -10.63 -31.15
N TYR A 384 -3.18 -11.08 -32.31
CA TYR A 384 -4.59 -11.22 -32.64
C TYR A 384 -4.95 -12.72 -32.62
N GLU A 385 -5.88 -13.21 -33.46
CA GLU A 385 -6.14 -14.65 -33.54
C GLU A 385 -5.00 -15.42 -34.24
N SER A 386 -4.91 -15.33 -35.58
CA SER A 386 -3.89 -16.06 -36.38
C SER A 386 -2.82 -15.13 -36.98
N VAL A 387 -2.73 -13.91 -36.47
CA VAL A 387 -1.85 -12.85 -36.95
C VAL A 387 -1.20 -12.19 -35.73
N ALA A 388 0.02 -11.69 -35.92
CA ALA A 388 0.65 -10.79 -34.96
C ALA A 388 1.24 -9.57 -35.68
N SER A 389 1.36 -8.45 -34.96
CA SER A 389 2.04 -7.25 -35.43
C SER A 389 3.22 -6.89 -34.54
N LEU A 390 4.37 -6.61 -35.15
CA LEU A 390 5.48 -5.92 -34.49
C LEU A 390 5.25 -4.41 -34.55
N VAL A 391 5.33 -3.75 -33.40
CA VAL A 391 5.22 -2.29 -33.27
C VAL A 391 6.51 -1.74 -32.69
N ASP A 392 7.04 -0.70 -33.32
CA ASP A 392 8.13 0.11 -32.79
C ASP A 392 7.54 1.26 -31.97
N LEU A 393 7.84 1.27 -30.66
CA LEU A 393 7.24 2.19 -29.70
C LEU A 393 7.96 3.54 -29.65
N GLU A 394 9.21 3.63 -30.11
CA GLU A 394 9.94 4.89 -30.20
C GLU A 394 9.34 5.75 -31.32
N SER A 395 9.22 5.16 -32.51
CA SER A 395 8.63 5.81 -33.69
C SER A 395 7.11 5.82 -33.70
N ALA A 396 6.46 5.01 -32.85
CA ALA A 396 5.01 4.78 -32.86
C ALA A 396 4.53 4.28 -34.24
N THR A 397 5.16 3.21 -34.75
CA THR A 397 4.83 2.65 -36.06
C THR A 397 4.59 1.15 -36.01
N LEU A 398 3.60 0.68 -36.79
CA LEU A 398 3.42 -0.74 -37.06
C LEU A 398 4.48 -1.15 -38.10
N VAL A 399 5.42 -1.98 -37.71
CA VAL A 399 6.57 -2.40 -38.54
C VAL A 399 6.15 -3.50 -39.51
N LYS A 400 5.47 -4.53 -39.01
CA LYS A 400 5.08 -5.70 -39.79
C LYS A 400 3.89 -6.39 -39.16
N SER A 401 2.98 -6.89 -40.00
CA SER A 401 2.01 -7.93 -39.61
C SER A 401 2.33 -9.22 -40.36
N PHE A 402 2.20 -10.36 -39.69
CA PHE A 402 2.48 -11.68 -40.26
C PHE A 402 1.57 -12.74 -39.66
N ALA A 403 1.32 -13.80 -40.43
CA ALA A 403 0.56 -14.95 -39.97
C ALA A 403 1.41 -15.77 -39.00
N THR A 404 0.80 -16.21 -37.89
CA THR A 404 1.50 -16.94 -36.82
C THR A 404 1.40 -18.46 -36.95
N GLY A 405 0.75 -18.96 -38.00
CA GLY A 405 0.57 -20.40 -38.24
C GLY A 405 -0.43 -21.10 -37.32
N GLY A 406 -1.12 -20.38 -36.43
CA GLY A 406 -2.06 -20.97 -35.46
C GLY A 406 -2.75 -19.92 -34.60
N LYS A 407 -3.75 -20.35 -33.82
CA LYS A 407 -4.50 -19.49 -32.89
C LYS A 407 -3.85 -19.51 -31.51
N HIS A 408 -2.85 -18.66 -31.30
CA HIS A 408 -2.07 -18.64 -30.06
C HIS A 408 -2.80 -17.88 -28.94
N THR A 409 -2.42 -18.09 -27.68
CA THR A 409 -3.01 -17.42 -26.52
C THR A 409 -2.08 -16.35 -25.95
N ASP A 410 -0.77 -16.49 -26.14
CA ASP A 410 0.22 -15.52 -25.68
C ASP A 410 1.40 -15.38 -26.64
N ALA A 411 2.09 -14.25 -26.54
CA ALA A 411 3.25 -13.91 -27.35
C ALA A 411 4.31 -13.18 -26.52
N PHE A 412 5.59 -13.51 -26.71
CA PHE A 412 6.74 -12.91 -26.03
C PHE A 412 7.74 -12.38 -27.05
N LEU A 413 8.43 -11.28 -26.74
CA LEU A 413 9.33 -10.61 -27.68
C LEU A 413 10.72 -10.39 -27.08
N THR A 414 11.77 -10.69 -27.85
CA THR A 414 13.14 -10.29 -27.52
C THR A 414 13.45 -8.88 -28.03
N ASP A 415 14.51 -8.26 -27.50
CA ASP A 415 14.96 -6.94 -27.97
C ASP A 415 15.40 -6.93 -29.44
N THR A 416 15.81 -8.07 -29.98
CA THR A 416 16.21 -8.24 -31.38
C THR A 416 15.01 -8.35 -32.33
N GLY A 417 13.81 -8.61 -31.80
CA GLY A 417 12.58 -8.76 -32.58
C GLY A 417 12.24 -10.21 -32.92
N ILE A 418 12.67 -11.18 -32.11
CA ILE A 418 12.21 -12.57 -32.21
C ILE A 418 10.98 -12.75 -31.33
N ALA A 419 9.88 -13.18 -31.94
CA ALA A 419 8.59 -13.36 -31.27
C ALA A 419 8.32 -14.85 -31.04
N TYR A 420 8.07 -15.25 -29.79
CA TYR A 420 7.71 -16.60 -29.38
C TYR A 420 6.22 -16.65 -29.06
N PHE A 421 5.54 -17.71 -29.51
CA PHE A 421 4.11 -17.90 -29.31
C PHE A 421 3.83 -19.24 -28.65
N ILE A 422 2.87 -19.23 -27.72
CA ILE A 422 2.45 -20.41 -26.96
C ILE A 422 0.93 -20.54 -26.93
N GLY A 423 0.47 -21.72 -26.51
CA GLY A 423 -0.92 -22.05 -26.24
C GLY A 423 -1.80 -21.93 -27.47
N GLN A 424 -2.03 -23.04 -28.19
CA GLN A 424 -2.94 -23.01 -29.34
C GLN A 424 -4.36 -23.37 -28.90
N THR A 425 -5.34 -22.53 -29.25
CA THR A 425 -6.75 -22.83 -28.99
C THR A 425 -7.19 -24.00 -29.89
N GLY A 426 -7.72 -25.08 -29.30
CA GLY A 426 -8.34 -26.19 -30.05
C GLY A 426 -7.81 -27.60 -29.75
N GLY A 427 -6.85 -27.77 -28.84
CA GLY A 427 -6.40 -29.10 -28.41
C GLY A 427 -5.56 -29.07 -27.14
N GLN A 428 -5.63 -30.14 -26.34
CA GLN A 428 -4.83 -30.30 -25.11
C GLN A 428 -3.35 -30.65 -25.41
N TRP A 429 -3.09 -31.21 -26.58
CA TRP A 429 -1.77 -31.67 -27.02
C TRP A 429 -1.43 -31.00 -28.35
N VAL A 430 -0.53 -30.03 -28.30
CA VAL A 430 -0.14 -29.22 -29.47
C VAL A 430 1.34 -29.44 -29.73
N THR A 431 1.67 -29.78 -30.98
CA THR A 431 3.06 -30.00 -31.42
C THR A 431 3.29 -29.30 -32.76
N PRO A 432 4.26 -28.38 -32.88
CA PRO A 432 5.07 -27.84 -31.79
C PRO A 432 4.23 -26.97 -30.83
N SER A 433 4.53 -27.08 -29.53
CA SER A 433 3.86 -26.30 -28.47
C SER A 433 4.36 -24.85 -28.39
N ILE A 434 5.55 -24.59 -28.95
CA ILE A 434 6.17 -23.28 -29.07
C ILE A 434 6.54 -23.08 -30.55
N VAL A 435 6.11 -21.97 -31.12
CA VAL A 435 6.57 -21.50 -32.44
C VAL A 435 7.18 -20.12 -32.29
N TYR A 436 8.19 -19.79 -33.09
CA TYR A 436 8.82 -18.49 -33.02
C TYR A 436 9.27 -17.98 -34.39
N PHE A 437 9.15 -16.66 -34.55
CA PHE A 437 9.27 -15.96 -35.82
C PHE A 437 10.26 -14.81 -35.68
N ASN A 438 10.98 -14.51 -36.77
CA ASN A 438 11.59 -13.20 -36.90
C ASN A 438 10.47 -12.19 -37.19
N ALA A 439 10.07 -11.39 -36.20
CA ALA A 439 8.90 -10.53 -36.29
C ALA A 439 9.10 -9.34 -37.26
N ARG A 440 10.34 -9.05 -37.66
CA ARG A 440 10.65 -8.02 -38.65
C ARG A 440 10.39 -8.51 -40.08
N THR A 441 10.68 -9.77 -40.37
CA THR A 441 10.49 -10.38 -41.69
C THR A 441 9.18 -11.14 -41.81
N GLY A 442 8.68 -11.69 -40.70
CA GLY A 442 7.58 -12.65 -40.64
C GLY A 442 8.00 -14.08 -40.94
N GLU A 443 9.31 -14.36 -40.99
CA GLU A 443 9.85 -15.69 -41.27
C GLU A 443 9.67 -16.61 -40.05
N ASP A 444 9.09 -17.79 -40.27
CA ASP A 444 9.07 -18.88 -39.30
C ASP A 444 10.47 -19.48 -39.19
N ILE A 445 11.08 -19.32 -38.01
CA ILE A 445 12.42 -19.82 -37.72
C ILE A 445 12.37 -20.98 -36.71
N SER A 446 11.18 -21.49 -36.42
CA SER A 446 10.94 -22.55 -35.46
C SER A 446 11.77 -23.79 -35.80
N LYS A 447 12.44 -24.33 -34.79
CA LYS A 447 13.12 -25.63 -34.85
C LYS A 447 12.28 -26.67 -34.11
N PRO A 448 12.32 -27.95 -34.51
CA PRO A 448 11.73 -29.02 -33.72
C PRO A 448 12.31 -28.98 -32.31
N VAL A 449 11.46 -28.87 -31.29
CA VAL A 449 11.90 -28.96 -29.89
C VAL A 449 12.23 -30.43 -29.62
N THR A 450 13.52 -30.77 -29.57
CA THR A 450 13.99 -32.13 -29.28
C THR A 450 14.20 -32.29 -27.77
N GLY A 451 13.24 -32.88 -27.05
CA GLY A 451 13.36 -33.13 -25.60
C GLY A 451 12.07 -33.60 -24.93
N SER A 452 12.19 -34.16 -23.72
CA SER A 452 11.06 -34.46 -22.82
C SER A 452 10.41 -33.13 -22.40
N PHE A 453 9.10 -32.94 -22.61
CA PHE A 453 8.35 -31.68 -22.50
C PHE A 453 8.22 -30.83 -23.77
N ALA A 454 8.07 -31.49 -24.92
CA ALA A 454 7.61 -30.85 -26.17
C ALA A 454 6.10 -30.48 -26.17
N PHE A 455 5.39 -30.62 -25.05
CA PHE A 455 3.94 -30.41 -24.96
C PHE A 455 3.60 -29.42 -23.86
N PHE A 456 2.68 -28.54 -24.19
CA PHE A 456 2.09 -27.58 -23.28
C PHE A 456 0.57 -27.71 -23.32
N TYR A 457 -0.06 -27.53 -22.17
CA TYR A 457 -1.46 -27.85 -21.97
C TYR A 457 -2.39 -26.68 -22.33
N GLY A 458 -3.10 -26.81 -23.45
CA GLY A 458 -4.26 -25.98 -23.79
C GLY A 458 -4.00 -24.48 -23.81
N THR A 459 -4.89 -23.71 -23.16
CA THR A 459 -4.79 -22.25 -23.04
C THR A 459 -3.74 -21.88 -22.02
N GLN A 460 -2.71 -21.14 -22.43
CA GLN A 460 -1.60 -20.75 -21.56
C GLN A 460 -1.33 -19.25 -21.58
N TYR A 461 -0.92 -18.73 -20.43
CA TYR A 461 -0.46 -17.36 -20.28
C TYR A 461 0.84 -17.33 -19.49
N GLY A 462 1.71 -16.39 -19.82
CA GLY A 462 3.03 -16.35 -19.23
C GLY A 462 3.62 -14.96 -19.08
N ILE A 463 4.89 -14.95 -18.68
CA ILE A 463 5.71 -13.77 -18.56
C ILE A 463 7.15 -14.09 -18.98
N TYR A 464 7.77 -13.20 -19.73
CA TYR A 464 9.15 -13.34 -20.17
C TYR A 464 10.13 -12.65 -19.20
N ALA A 465 10.99 -13.44 -18.58
CA ALA A 465 12.12 -12.96 -17.79
C ALA A 465 13.36 -12.80 -18.68
N GLY A 466 13.47 -11.63 -19.33
CA GLY A 466 14.57 -11.30 -20.23
C GLY A 466 15.98 -11.41 -19.62
N LEU A 467 16.16 -11.08 -18.33
CA LEU A 467 17.45 -11.22 -17.63
C LEU A 467 17.84 -12.69 -17.40
N LYS A 468 16.87 -13.60 -17.47
CA LYS A 468 17.05 -15.04 -17.30
C LYS A 468 16.96 -15.80 -18.63
N ASN A 469 16.64 -15.11 -19.73
CA ASN A 469 16.28 -15.70 -21.01
C ASN A 469 15.26 -16.85 -20.87
N LYS A 470 14.29 -16.69 -19.98
CA LYS A 470 13.34 -17.75 -19.62
C LYS A 470 11.91 -17.22 -19.64
N VAL A 471 11.00 -17.97 -20.24
CA VAL A 471 9.56 -17.68 -20.20
C VAL A 471 8.94 -18.61 -19.17
N PHE A 472 8.14 -18.03 -18.27
CA PHE A 472 7.34 -18.75 -17.29
C PHE A 472 5.89 -18.70 -17.71
N LEU A 473 5.18 -19.80 -17.59
CA LEU A 473 3.82 -19.92 -18.10
C LEU A 473 3.00 -20.89 -17.26
N MET A 474 1.68 -20.75 -17.37
CA MET A 474 0.74 -21.56 -16.62
C MET A 474 -0.48 -21.83 -17.49
N SER A 475 -1.04 -23.03 -17.39
CA SER A 475 -2.32 -23.35 -18.00
C SER A 475 -3.47 -22.63 -17.29
N GLN A 476 -4.50 -22.28 -18.04
CA GLN A 476 -5.76 -21.76 -17.49
C GLN A 476 -6.93 -22.69 -17.77
N GLY A 477 -7.82 -22.80 -16.78
CA GLY A 477 -9.01 -23.65 -16.86
C GLY A 477 -8.76 -25.13 -16.61
N LEU A 478 -7.53 -25.50 -16.18
CA LEU A 478 -7.17 -26.86 -15.77
C LEU A 478 -6.93 -26.90 -14.27
N SER A 479 -7.16 -28.08 -13.66
CA SER A 479 -6.91 -28.32 -12.24
C SER A 479 -6.24 -29.68 -12.04
N PRO A 480 -5.10 -29.75 -11.33
CA PRO A 480 -4.33 -28.60 -10.85
C PRO A 480 -3.68 -27.81 -12.00
N ALA A 481 -3.38 -26.53 -11.74
CA ALA A 481 -2.62 -25.68 -12.66
C ALA A 481 -1.16 -25.63 -12.20
N ASP A 482 -0.24 -25.88 -13.13
CA ASP A 482 1.19 -25.96 -12.83
C ASP A 482 1.97 -24.85 -13.51
N LEU A 483 3.13 -24.55 -12.95
CA LEU A 483 4.00 -23.50 -13.43
C LEU A 483 5.13 -24.10 -14.26
N ASN A 484 5.09 -23.87 -15.57
CA ASN A 484 6.07 -24.38 -16.52
C ASN A 484 7.06 -23.29 -16.96
N PHE A 485 8.14 -23.70 -17.60
CA PHE A 485 9.06 -22.78 -18.25
C PHE A 485 9.65 -23.32 -19.55
N PHE A 486 10.17 -22.41 -20.37
CA PHE A 486 11.17 -22.74 -21.39
C PHE A 486 12.28 -21.68 -21.43
N THR A 487 13.49 -22.09 -21.79
CA THR A 487 14.69 -21.25 -21.86
C THR A 487 15.06 -20.99 -23.32
N ILE A 488 15.43 -19.74 -23.60
CA ILE A 488 15.88 -19.24 -24.89
C ILE A 488 17.40 -19.11 -24.85
N ASP A 489 18.08 -19.63 -25.86
CA ASP A 489 19.49 -19.30 -26.09
C ASP A 489 19.57 -17.92 -26.75
N PRO A 490 20.15 -16.90 -26.09
CA PRO A 490 20.23 -15.55 -26.66
C PRO A 490 21.16 -15.47 -27.89
N ALA A 491 22.06 -16.43 -28.10
CA ALA A 491 22.97 -16.43 -29.25
C ALA A 491 22.29 -16.96 -30.52
N THR A 492 21.49 -18.01 -30.39
CA THR A 492 20.85 -18.68 -31.54
C THR A 492 19.36 -18.41 -31.67
N ASN A 493 18.71 -17.88 -30.63
CA ASN A 493 17.26 -17.75 -30.45
C ASN A 493 16.52 -19.09 -30.35
N ASN A 494 17.23 -20.22 -30.23
CA ASN A 494 16.60 -21.51 -30.08
C ASN A 494 16.00 -21.68 -28.68
N VAL A 495 14.92 -22.45 -28.59
CA VAL A 495 14.46 -23.01 -27.31
C VAL A 495 15.38 -24.18 -26.96
N ILE A 496 16.07 -24.09 -25.82
CA ILE A 496 17.14 -25.04 -25.44
C ILE A 496 16.83 -25.88 -24.21
N ASP A 497 15.81 -25.51 -23.44
CA ASP A 497 15.41 -26.21 -22.22
C ASP A 497 13.94 -25.92 -21.91
N SER A 498 13.25 -26.85 -21.28
CA SER A 498 11.89 -26.66 -20.77
C SER A 498 11.63 -27.58 -19.58
N GLY A 499 10.69 -27.19 -18.74
CA GLY A 499 10.39 -28.00 -17.55
C GLY A 499 9.16 -27.51 -16.79
N ASP A 500 8.89 -28.23 -15.71
CA ASP A 500 7.79 -27.98 -14.79
C ASP A 500 8.32 -27.60 -13.40
N SER A 501 7.47 -26.93 -12.64
CA SER A 501 7.62 -26.81 -11.21
C SER A 501 7.57 -28.20 -10.54
N PRO A 502 8.20 -28.39 -9.38
CA PRO A 502 8.13 -29.65 -8.64
C PRO A 502 6.79 -29.85 -7.91
N TYR A 503 5.78 -29.03 -8.20
CA TYR A 503 4.50 -28.96 -7.49
C TYR A 503 3.37 -29.27 -8.47
N HIS A 504 2.32 -29.93 -7.97
CA HIS A 504 1.15 -30.32 -8.74
C HIS A 504 -0.11 -30.13 -7.88
N GLY A 505 -0.55 -28.87 -7.76
CA GLY A 505 -1.69 -28.48 -6.91
C GLY A 505 -1.35 -28.19 -5.44
N ASP A 506 -0.06 -28.23 -5.05
CA ASP A 506 0.41 -27.93 -3.69
C ASP A 506 0.14 -26.47 -3.26
N TYR A 507 0.14 -25.56 -4.23
CA TYR A 507 -0.09 -24.14 -4.01
C TYR A 507 -1.21 -23.64 -4.92
N SER A 508 -1.92 -22.61 -4.48
CA SER A 508 -2.87 -21.92 -5.35
C SER A 508 -2.12 -21.22 -6.49
N MET A 509 -2.33 -21.65 -7.73
CA MET A 509 -1.66 -21.13 -8.93
C MET A 509 -2.68 -20.41 -9.80
N SER A 510 -2.44 -19.14 -10.10
CA SER A 510 -3.24 -18.37 -11.04
C SER A 510 -2.42 -17.26 -11.70
N THR A 511 -2.84 -16.85 -12.89
CA THR A 511 -2.27 -15.73 -13.63
C THR A 511 -3.11 -14.46 -13.42
N PRO A 512 -2.64 -13.25 -13.81
CA PRO A 512 -1.33 -12.94 -14.40
C PRO A 512 -0.15 -13.31 -13.47
N LEU A 513 0.98 -13.61 -14.10
CA LEU A 513 2.26 -13.77 -13.40
C LEU A 513 3.01 -12.43 -13.34
N TYR A 514 3.81 -12.23 -12.31
CA TYR A 514 4.64 -11.03 -12.14
C TYR A 514 6.08 -11.40 -11.80
N LEU A 515 7.02 -10.50 -12.08
CA LEU A 515 8.43 -10.67 -11.77
C LEU A 515 8.89 -9.59 -10.78
N SER A 516 9.85 -9.98 -9.94
CA SER A 516 10.71 -9.03 -9.23
C SER A 516 11.53 -8.20 -10.22
N GLU A 517 12.03 -7.03 -9.82
CA GLU A 517 12.83 -6.17 -10.69
C GLU A 517 14.09 -6.89 -11.21
N THR A 518 14.72 -7.69 -10.35
CA THR A 518 15.90 -8.51 -10.69
C THR A 518 15.53 -9.81 -11.41
N GLN A 519 14.24 -10.14 -11.49
CA GLN A 519 13.70 -11.37 -12.09
C GLN A 519 14.23 -12.65 -11.43
N ASP A 520 14.63 -12.59 -10.16
CA ASP A 520 15.00 -13.77 -9.36
C ASP A 520 13.78 -14.47 -8.74
N LEU A 521 12.70 -13.69 -8.59
CA LEU A 521 11.42 -14.13 -8.03
C LEU A 521 10.29 -13.92 -9.02
N LEU A 522 9.40 -14.91 -9.05
CA LEU A 522 8.15 -14.97 -9.80
C LEU A 522 6.97 -14.99 -8.82
N PHE A 523 5.96 -14.18 -9.08
CA PHE A 523 4.76 -14.06 -8.25
C PHE A 523 3.54 -14.52 -9.04
N THR A 524 2.66 -15.29 -8.39
CA THR A 524 1.33 -15.62 -8.92
C THR A 524 0.31 -14.55 -8.53
N SER A 525 -0.85 -14.51 -9.20
CA SER A 525 -1.92 -13.57 -8.83
C SER A 525 -2.56 -13.89 -7.48
N THR A 526 -2.32 -15.08 -6.93
CA THR A 526 -2.74 -15.52 -5.59
C THR A 526 -1.74 -15.16 -4.49
N GLY A 527 -0.61 -14.54 -4.85
CA GLY A 527 0.40 -14.06 -3.90
C GLY A 527 1.54 -15.04 -3.61
N ASN A 528 1.55 -16.25 -4.18
CA ASN A 528 2.64 -17.19 -4.01
C ASN A 528 3.89 -16.75 -4.79
N ILE A 529 5.07 -16.98 -4.20
CA ILE A 529 6.36 -16.55 -4.71
C ILE A 529 7.22 -17.78 -5.00
N PHE A 530 7.91 -17.80 -6.14
CA PHE A 530 8.79 -18.89 -6.56
C PHE A 530 10.13 -18.35 -7.06
N ASN A 531 11.20 -19.10 -6.84
CA ASN A 531 12.52 -18.79 -7.41
C ASN A 531 12.51 -19.07 -8.92
N THR A 532 12.93 -18.11 -9.75
CA THR A 532 12.96 -18.28 -11.22
C THR A 532 14.01 -19.28 -11.70
N SER A 533 15.02 -19.57 -10.87
CA SER A 533 16.08 -20.52 -11.19
C SER A 533 15.60 -21.97 -11.23
N ASN A 534 14.70 -22.36 -10.32
CA ASN A 534 14.31 -23.76 -10.11
C ASN A 534 12.82 -23.98 -9.80
N LEU A 535 12.01 -22.92 -9.86
CA LEU A 535 10.57 -22.92 -9.54
C LEU A 535 10.21 -23.46 -8.16
N ARG A 536 11.15 -23.45 -7.19
CA ARG A 536 10.86 -23.79 -5.80
C ARG A 536 10.18 -22.63 -5.09
N TYR A 537 9.21 -22.96 -4.25
CA TYR A 537 8.47 -22.01 -3.44
C TYR A 537 9.41 -21.17 -2.57
N ALA A 538 9.16 -19.87 -2.53
CA ALA A 538 10.00 -18.85 -1.89
C ALA A 538 9.24 -18.02 -0.83
N GLY A 539 7.95 -18.32 -0.61
CA GLY A 539 7.09 -17.59 0.31
C GLY A 539 5.80 -17.10 -0.35
N ALA A 540 5.05 -16.26 0.35
CA ALA A 540 3.82 -15.68 -0.15
C ALA A 540 3.63 -14.26 0.40
N LEU A 541 2.94 -13.42 -0.38
CA LEU A 541 2.43 -12.13 0.07
C LEU A 541 1.18 -12.34 0.93
N THR A 542 1.10 -11.62 2.05
CA THR A 542 -0.11 -11.63 2.89
C THR A 542 -1.18 -10.74 2.25
N LEU A 543 -2.19 -11.37 1.63
CA LEU A 543 -3.33 -10.69 1.03
C LEU A 543 -4.58 -10.80 1.91
N GLY A 544 -5.56 -9.92 1.70
CA GLY A 544 -6.86 -10.01 2.36
C GLY A 544 -7.66 -11.22 1.89
N SER A 545 -8.62 -11.65 2.72
CA SER A 545 -9.50 -12.78 2.37
C SER A 545 -10.30 -12.49 1.10
N GLY A 546 -10.21 -13.39 0.11
CA GLY A 546 -10.85 -13.25 -1.20
C GLY A 546 -10.19 -12.26 -2.15
N GLU A 547 -8.99 -11.76 -1.82
CA GLU A 547 -8.23 -10.88 -2.70
C GLU A 547 -7.35 -11.65 -3.69
N SER A 548 -7.19 -11.08 -4.90
CA SER A 548 -6.15 -11.48 -5.85
C SER A 548 -5.43 -10.27 -6.42
N ILE A 549 -4.16 -10.45 -6.77
CA ILE A 549 -3.30 -9.39 -7.30
C ILE A 549 -3.70 -9.07 -8.74
N VAL A 550 -4.15 -7.83 -8.96
CA VAL A 550 -4.45 -7.29 -10.30
C VAL A 550 -3.26 -6.54 -10.91
N SER A 551 -2.33 -6.07 -10.06
CA SER A 551 -1.04 -5.54 -10.48
C SER A 551 -0.03 -5.56 -9.35
N LEU A 552 1.22 -5.89 -9.69
CA LEU A 552 2.35 -5.87 -8.77
C LEU A 552 3.54 -5.20 -9.44
N SER A 553 4.29 -4.43 -8.66
CA SER A 553 5.60 -3.93 -9.09
C SER A 553 6.58 -3.94 -7.94
N ASN A 554 7.75 -4.53 -8.17
CA ASN A 554 8.87 -4.54 -7.25
C ASN A 554 9.90 -3.48 -7.68
N SER A 555 10.50 -2.81 -6.70
CA SER A 555 11.64 -1.92 -6.88
C SER A 555 12.71 -2.23 -5.84
N PHE A 556 13.84 -2.75 -6.31
CA PHE A 556 15.03 -3.00 -5.51
C PHE A 556 15.63 -1.69 -4.99
N ALA A 557 15.66 -0.65 -5.83
CA ALA A 557 16.19 0.66 -5.44
C ALA A 557 15.41 1.35 -4.31
N LYS A 558 14.13 0.99 -4.14
CA LYS A 558 13.25 1.50 -3.06
C LYS A 558 13.05 0.50 -1.92
N ASP A 559 13.63 -0.68 -2.03
CA ASP A 559 13.38 -1.81 -1.12
C ASP A 559 11.88 -2.09 -0.92
N GLU A 560 11.10 -2.00 -2.01
CA GLU A 560 9.64 -1.95 -1.95
C GLU A 560 9.00 -2.86 -3.01
N THR A 561 7.89 -3.49 -2.64
CA THR A 561 6.92 -4.09 -3.57
C THR A 561 5.56 -3.48 -3.34
N VAL A 562 4.97 -2.91 -4.39
CA VAL A 562 3.62 -2.34 -4.36
C VAL A 562 2.63 -3.26 -5.04
N VAL A 563 1.47 -3.44 -4.41
CA VAL A 563 0.46 -4.41 -4.83
C VAL A 563 -0.92 -3.76 -4.86
N LEU A 564 -1.59 -3.85 -6.01
CA LEU A 564 -3.03 -3.65 -6.12
C LEU A 564 -3.69 -5.03 -6.05
N ALA A 565 -4.50 -5.26 -5.03
CA ALA A 565 -5.24 -6.49 -4.84
C ALA A 565 -6.75 -6.19 -4.92
N ALA A 566 -7.47 -6.90 -5.79
CA ALA A 566 -8.91 -6.74 -5.97
C ALA A 566 -9.65 -7.85 -5.22
N LYS A 567 -10.78 -7.51 -4.63
CA LYS A 567 -11.65 -8.49 -3.95
C LYS A 567 -12.53 -9.18 -4.98
N ASN A 568 -12.52 -10.50 -4.98
CA ASN A 568 -13.37 -11.31 -5.86
C ASN A 568 -14.47 -11.99 -5.05
N ASP A 569 -15.72 -11.73 -5.43
CA ASP A 569 -16.87 -12.46 -4.94
C ASP A 569 -17.25 -13.53 -5.96
N TRP A 570 -16.93 -14.78 -5.63
CA TRP A 570 -17.17 -15.93 -6.49
C TRP A 570 -18.64 -16.31 -6.58
N TYR A 571 -19.48 -15.95 -5.59
CA TYR A 571 -20.92 -16.18 -5.68
C TYR A 571 -21.58 -15.22 -6.66
N GLN A 572 -21.12 -13.95 -6.68
CA GLN A 572 -21.68 -12.91 -7.54
C GLN A 572 -20.93 -12.76 -8.86
N SER A 573 -19.84 -13.51 -9.08
CA SER A 573 -18.92 -13.33 -10.21
C SER A 573 -18.49 -11.86 -10.38
N ALA A 574 -18.23 -11.19 -9.25
CA ALA A 574 -17.98 -9.76 -9.21
C ALA A 574 -16.58 -9.46 -8.67
N THR A 575 -15.86 -8.56 -9.34
CA THR A 575 -14.56 -8.04 -8.90
C THR A 575 -14.71 -6.61 -8.43
N THR A 576 -14.16 -6.30 -7.26
CA THR A 576 -14.10 -4.94 -6.69
C THR A 576 -12.67 -4.45 -6.71
N LEU A 577 -12.40 -3.41 -7.48
CA LEU A 577 -11.07 -2.80 -7.58
C LEU A 577 -10.71 -2.04 -6.30
N PRO A 578 -9.43 -2.04 -5.90
CA PRO A 578 -9.00 -1.37 -4.67
C PRO A 578 -8.85 0.14 -4.85
N SER A 579 -9.16 0.90 -3.80
CA SER A 579 -8.90 2.35 -3.72
C SER A 579 -7.52 2.69 -3.15
N ARG A 580 -6.74 1.67 -2.76
CA ARG A 580 -5.41 1.78 -2.16
C ARG A 580 -4.49 0.68 -2.68
N TYR A 581 -3.19 0.85 -2.52
CA TYR A 581 -2.22 -0.21 -2.77
C TYR A 581 -1.52 -0.60 -1.46
N GLN A 582 -1.18 -1.88 -1.35
CA GLN A 582 -0.40 -2.42 -0.25
C GLN A 582 1.09 -2.25 -0.58
N ILE A 583 1.88 -2.04 0.47
CA ILE A 583 3.33 -1.88 0.40
C ILE A 583 3.95 -3.04 1.18
N PHE A 584 4.94 -3.70 0.58
CA PHE A 584 5.71 -4.75 1.22
C PHE A 584 7.20 -4.40 1.17
N ASN A 585 7.90 -4.57 2.29
CA ASN A 585 9.33 -4.33 2.37
C ASN A 585 10.09 -5.50 1.73
N SER A 586 10.98 -5.21 0.80
CA SER A 586 11.85 -6.24 0.23
C SER A 586 13.00 -6.56 1.20
N PRO A 587 13.74 -7.68 1.04
CA PRO A 587 13.45 -8.84 0.19
C PRO A 587 12.48 -9.85 0.83
N LEU A 588 12.07 -9.64 2.09
CA LEU A 588 11.27 -10.60 2.85
C LEU A 588 9.75 -10.45 2.65
N PHE A 589 9.34 -9.41 1.93
CA PHE A 589 7.95 -9.07 1.63
C PHE A 589 7.06 -8.98 2.87
N PHE A 590 7.58 -8.39 3.94
CA PHE A 590 6.77 -8.11 5.12
C PHE A 590 5.81 -6.94 4.86
N PRO A 591 4.60 -6.94 5.43
CA PRO A 591 3.66 -5.83 5.29
C PRO A 591 4.29 -4.51 5.79
N GLY A 592 4.47 -3.56 4.86
CA GLY A 592 4.98 -2.21 5.10
C GLY A 592 3.90 -1.14 5.23
N GLY A 593 2.63 -1.54 5.16
CA GLY A 593 1.46 -0.66 5.24
C GLY A 593 0.69 -0.55 3.93
N SER A 594 -0.08 0.52 3.78
CA SER A 594 -0.83 0.80 2.55
C SER A 594 -0.94 2.31 2.32
N ALA A 595 -1.19 2.70 1.07
CA ALA A 595 -1.39 4.09 0.70
C ALA A 595 -2.59 4.23 -0.24
N GLU A 596 -3.37 5.30 -0.06
CA GLU A 596 -4.53 5.62 -0.89
C GLU A 596 -4.11 5.99 -2.31
N LEU A 597 -4.95 5.60 -3.28
CA LEU A 597 -4.88 6.10 -4.64
C LEU A 597 -5.38 7.55 -4.70
N PRO A 598 -4.90 8.34 -5.66
CA PRO A 598 -5.22 9.75 -5.74
C PRO A 598 -6.72 9.99 -5.93
N VAL A 599 -7.27 10.95 -5.20
CA VAL A 599 -8.60 11.50 -5.50
C VAL A 599 -8.44 12.52 -6.62
N ILE A 600 -9.21 12.38 -7.69
CA ILE A 600 -9.19 13.27 -8.86
C ILE A 600 -10.52 14.02 -8.87
N GLU A 601 -10.51 15.36 -8.98
CA GLU A 601 -11.73 16.18 -9.03
C GLU A 601 -12.74 15.87 -7.89
N GLY A 602 -12.24 15.55 -6.68
CA GLY A 602 -13.07 15.18 -5.53
C GLY A 602 -13.72 13.80 -5.61
N LYS A 603 -13.44 13.01 -6.65
CA LYS A 603 -13.95 11.65 -6.84
C LYS A 603 -12.87 10.60 -6.61
N GLN A 604 -13.25 9.53 -5.90
CA GLN A 604 -12.38 8.40 -5.62
C GLN A 604 -11.92 7.73 -6.93
N THR A 605 -10.66 7.27 -6.93
CA THR A 605 -10.13 6.41 -7.98
C THR A 605 -9.85 5.01 -7.47
N TYR A 606 -9.84 4.06 -8.40
CA TYR A 606 -9.64 2.64 -8.16
C TYR A 606 -8.59 2.09 -9.12
N GLY A 607 -7.68 1.27 -8.60
CA GLY A 607 -6.46 0.88 -9.29
C GLY A 607 -6.68 -0.29 -10.25
N LEU A 608 -6.21 -0.12 -11.49
CA LEU A 608 -6.16 -1.19 -12.50
C LEU A 608 -4.74 -1.73 -12.64
N LYS A 609 -3.74 -0.84 -12.67
CA LYS A 609 -2.32 -1.18 -12.76
C LYS A 609 -1.46 -0.22 -11.95
N ILE A 610 -0.34 -0.74 -11.44
CA ILE A 610 0.70 0.02 -10.75
C ILE A 610 2.09 -0.49 -11.16
N TRP A 611 3.02 0.45 -11.35
CA TRP A 611 4.40 0.18 -11.75
C TRP A 611 5.39 1.10 -11.05
N HIS A 612 6.66 0.70 -11.02
CA HIS A 612 7.78 1.59 -10.75
C HIS A 612 8.46 2.04 -12.06
N SER A 613 8.64 3.35 -12.15
CA SER A 613 9.52 4.03 -13.10
C SER A 613 10.98 3.63 -12.91
N ALA A 614 11.85 3.89 -13.88
CA ALA A 614 13.30 3.73 -13.76
C ALA A 614 13.88 4.54 -12.59
N ALA A 615 13.30 5.69 -12.27
CA ALA A 615 13.67 6.52 -11.11
C ALA A 615 13.01 6.06 -9.79
N GLY A 616 12.30 4.93 -9.80
CA GLY A 616 11.57 4.40 -8.64
C GLY A 616 10.33 5.22 -8.26
N ARG A 617 9.83 6.08 -9.15
CA ARG A 617 8.52 6.74 -8.97
C ARG A 617 7.41 5.72 -9.22
N ARG A 618 6.28 5.83 -8.52
CA ARG A 618 5.14 4.95 -8.78
C ARG A 618 4.34 5.54 -9.94
N VAL A 619 3.83 4.69 -10.82
CA VAL A 619 2.98 5.04 -11.96
C VAL A 619 1.73 4.19 -11.89
N VAL A 620 0.56 4.81 -12.02
CA VAL A 620 -0.73 4.12 -11.92
C VAL A 620 -1.59 4.32 -13.16
N LEU A 621 -2.36 3.29 -13.50
CA LEU A 621 -3.55 3.37 -14.32
C LEU A 621 -4.75 3.16 -13.40
N VAL A 622 -5.64 4.14 -13.33
CA VAL A 622 -6.82 4.13 -12.45
C VAL A 622 -8.09 4.41 -13.22
N GLN A 623 -9.23 3.93 -12.69
CA GLN A 623 -10.55 4.39 -13.08
C GLN A 623 -11.17 5.25 -11.97
N GLN A 624 -11.90 6.29 -12.35
CA GLN A 624 -12.55 7.23 -11.43
C GLN A 624 -14.05 6.96 -11.34
N GLY A 625 -14.60 6.96 -10.12
CA GLY A 625 -16.04 7.04 -9.86
C GLY A 625 -16.75 5.72 -9.54
N SER A 626 -16.16 4.56 -9.84
CA SER A 626 -16.72 3.25 -9.44
C SER A 626 -15.62 2.24 -9.18
N ALA A 627 -15.82 1.34 -8.21
CA ALA A 627 -14.94 0.21 -7.94
C ALA A 627 -15.18 -0.99 -8.88
N THR A 628 -16.31 -0.99 -9.59
CA THR A 628 -16.66 -2.06 -10.54
C THR A 628 -15.89 -1.84 -11.86
N PRO A 629 -15.11 -2.82 -12.33
CA PRO A 629 -14.40 -2.72 -13.61
C PRO A 629 -15.35 -2.37 -14.76
N GLN A 630 -14.93 -1.43 -15.62
CA GLN A 630 -15.67 -1.06 -16.85
C GLN A 630 -17.12 -0.60 -16.64
N ALA A 631 -17.46 -0.09 -15.44
CA ALA A 631 -18.78 0.50 -15.18
C ALA A 631 -19.08 1.69 -16.12
N ALA A 632 -20.37 1.94 -16.39
CA ALA A 632 -20.79 3.04 -17.25
C ALA A 632 -20.38 4.41 -16.66
N GLY A 633 -19.88 5.32 -17.51
CA GLY A 633 -19.57 6.70 -17.13
C GLY A 633 -18.28 6.91 -16.35
N ILE A 634 -17.45 5.88 -16.17
CA ILE A 634 -16.13 6.02 -15.54
C ILE A 634 -15.13 6.68 -16.51
N LYS A 635 -14.14 7.36 -15.92
CA LYS A 635 -13.00 7.96 -16.64
C LYS A 635 -11.72 7.21 -16.27
N TYR A 636 -10.77 7.13 -17.19
CA TYR A 636 -9.48 6.48 -16.98
C TYR A 636 -8.35 7.49 -16.96
N PHE A 637 -7.38 7.29 -16.08
CA PHE A 637 -6.23 8.19 -15.92
C PHE A 637 -4.94 7.40 -15.79
N VAL A 638 -3.89 7.88 -16.44
CA VAL A 638 -2.52 7.42 -16.24
C VAL A 638 -1.73 8.54 -15.59
N MET A 639 -1.09 8.30 -14.46
CA MET A 639 -0.31 9.34 -13.77
C MET A 639 0.82 8.78 -12.92
N GLY A 640 1.86 9.59 -12.71
CA GLY A 640 2.84 9.39 -11.65
C GLY A 640 2.29 9.74 -10.26
N LEU A 641 2.75 9.02 -9.24
CA LEU A 641 2.49 9.30 -7.81
C LEU A 641 3.72 9.85 -7.11
#